data_AF-A0AAP6JDU3-F1
#
_entry.id   AF-A0AAP6JDU3-F1
#
_cell.length_a   1.000
_cell.length_b   1.000
_cell.length_c   1.000
_cell.angle_alpha   90.00
_cell.angle_beta   90.00
_cell.angle_gamma   90.00
#
_symmetry.space_group_name_H-M   'P 1'
#
loop_
_entity.id
_entity.type
_entity.pdbx_description
1 polymer ?
#
loop_
_entity_poly.entity_id
_entity_poly.type
_entity_poly.pdbx_seq_one_letter_code
_entity_poly.pdbx_strand_id
1 'polypeptide(L)'
;MEKLYPENLLRLLAALILSLAVAVILPACGGSSSSDDSDAGENGDDDDNGDDDDNGDDNGDDDDDDDGFAVGGNLSGLSGGTLELLLNDDDLLALSDNGAFSFETTLDDGDSYEVTVDSHPDGQQCQIDNASGVIDGEDVDDVEVSCSAEAVAQAWAEPRNQAVEVDWDAAGGASYSLVWSTDPDMDPENYSAHDGSGSASDIEPPYRVEELDNDQRYYFALEEDGAGFGPVFGSRPMAPVTDMWARAVMFDQDDNLFFGGSMTAGARMSGGFVALEREHYTPLPTAKVGGRVRAMVSDGEDGYFLAGDFDYIDGEERQMLARVDEDGRLDSDWQVDIDGWMVSELLFHDDRLYVRGSFTAINGANVDGIAKLNRQGDVLAWELDHDASINRMTMHDGEIYAVTTLEMTAGDEEEGVARFADDGSFLGWVAQIDPDETISHMTVAEDGAVYMAGNFTEVDGEPRDGFARIDENGDLSALMIDHGFNWVGALLVTDDAIYLGESPFPSLSTPLKAFDRDTGDELNWPEAQPNYGNLGWSVGVSNIQEIDGNILVTGLFRYIGGERQKNYALFSPEGTLLDGPELRLPRGASRVIVEDDRLLFATTGTVWDLQDPRGIGTLDMAGEFRDWGPGMGSTVTAFAETHDYIYVGSLGERTAEGIRVDGVARFDRLTGAFDLGWQPDLELEDGSSLPNPRVTRLHALGDAIVMGGSFAEVNGTNRNGFVALDAGGNVLADFPDPEGGSIGTMDGSDDVLYVGGDFDTLDGQSRDYIAAIDADGNVTSWSPELDGSVRHISYHDGIIYVAGNFDTANSTPRDGFAAFNTDGVLQPWNPSSDLDAQFGLGATSLGVFIAGDFLEVDGQERDGIALVDKDSGAVNEDFELLAGPGANLVPVADVAERSDGVVCMVVSNWVGQTADYYDGQTRQGLICIDQDLSLYW
;
A
#
# COMPACT_ATOMS: atom_id res chain seq x y z
N MET A 1 8.55 35.96 -36.02
CA MET A 1 9.00 37.35 -35.76
C MET A 1 7.98 37.94 -34.80
N GLU A 2 8.22 38.32 -33.56
CA GLU A 2 9.41 38.56 -32.73
C GLU A 2 8.89 38.49 -31.28
N LYS A 3 9.32 37.51 -30.48
CA LYS A 3 9.57 37.59 -29.02
C LYS A 3 9.93 36.19 -28.51
N LEU A 4 11.22 36.05 -28.20
CA LEU A 4 11.91 34.86 -27.69
C LEU A 4 11.90 34.83 -26.15
N TYR A 5 11.91 33.63 -25.57
CA TYR A 5 12.63 33.31 -24.33
C TYR A 5 13.95 32.58 -24.70
N PRO A 6 15.13 32.98 -24.17
CA PRO A 6 16.41 32.42 -24.58
C PRO A 6 17.17 31.79 -23.40
N GLU A 7 16.93 30.52 -23.04
CA GLU A 7 17.83 29.80 -22.11
C GLU A 7 18.27 28.39 -22.58
N ASN A 8 17.57 27.79 -23.55
CA ASN A 8 17.89 26.41 -23.98
C ASN A 8 18.89 26.30 -25.15
N LEU A 9 19.35 27.41 -25.72
CA LEU A 9 20.27 27.39 -26.88
C LEU A 9 21.76 27.35 -26.48
N LEU A 10 22.13 27.68 -25.24
CA LEU A 10 23.53 27.67 -24.79
C LEU A 10 24.01 26.27 -24.36
N ARG A 11 23.11 25.43 -23.82
CA ARG A 11 23.43 24.05 -23.41
C ARG A 11 23.63 23.12 -24.62
N LEU A 12 22.92 23.36 -25.73
CA LEU A 12 23.08 22.57 -26.96
C LEU A 12 24.39 22.84 -27.72
N LEU A 13 25.02 23.99 -27.52
CA LEU A 13 26.28 24.36 -28.19
C LEU A 13 27.54 23.89 -27.45
N ALA A 14 27.44 23.58 -26.15
CA ALA A 14 28.55 23.03 -25.37
C ALA A 14 28.78 21.53 -25.62
N ALA A 15 27.72 20.77 -25.91
CA ALA A 15 27.78 19.33 -26.15
C ALA A 15 28.35 18.94 -27.53
N LEU A 16 28.41 19.87 -28.49
CA LEU A 16 28.81 19.59 -29.88
C LEU A 16 30.30 19.83 -30.17
N ILE A 17 31.10 20.24 -29.17
CA ILE A 17 32.52 20.61 -29.34
C ILE A 17 33.51 19.55 -28.79
N LEU A 18 33.06 18.54 -28.06
CA LEU A 18 33.98 17.57 -27.42
C LEU A 18 34.21 16.23 -28.18
N SER A 19 33.64 16.03 -29.38
CA SER A 19 33.66 14.71 -30.06
C SER A 19 34.31 14.67 -31.46
N LEU A 20 35.37 15.44 -31.71
CA LEU A 20 36.19 15.25 -32.92
C LEU A 20 37.68 15.55 -32.73
N ALA A 21 38.50 14.51 -32.53
CA ALA A 21 39.62 14.17 -33.43
C ALA A 21 40.59 13.15 -32.79
N VAL A 22 40.67 11.96 -33.39
CA VAL A 22 41.78 11.00 -33.23
C VAL A 22 42.58 10.94 -34.55
N ALA A 23 43.91 10.82 -34.41
CA ALA A 23 44.91 10.15 -35.27
C ALA A 23 45.84 10.90 -36.28
N VAL A 24 47.12 11.00 -35.83
CA VAL A 24 48.42 10.57 -36.44
C VAL A 24 49.05 11.32 -37.65
N ILE A 25 50.32 11.81 -37.49
CA ILE A 25 51.60 11.35 -38.11
C ILE A 25 52.77 12.36 -37.83
N LEU A 26 53.92 11.80 -37.40
CA LEU A 26 55.31 12.29 -37.09
C LEU A 26 56.04 13.13 -38.21
N PRO A 27 57.33 13.61 -38.11
CA PRO A 27 58.44 13.34 -37.15
C PRO A 27 59.41 14.51 -36.72
N ALA A 28 60.35 14.16 -35.82
CA ALA A 28 61.74 14.66 -35.61
C ALA A 28 62.02 15.93 -34.76
N CYS A 29 62.83 15.83 -33.69
CA CYS A 29 64.32 15.96 -33.68
C CYS A 29 64.92 16.24 -32.27
N GLY A 30 65.95 15.46 -31.85
CA GLY A 30 67.07 15.79 -30.92
C GLY A 30 66.77 16.02 -29.41
N GLY A 31 67.52 15.55 -28.41
CA GLY A 31 68.79 14.83 -28.31
C GLY A 31 69.69 15.45 -27.22
N SER A 32 70.14 14.65 -26.22
CA SER A 32 71.37 14.72 -25.37
C SER A 32 71.06 14.27 -23.92
N SER A 33 71.86 13.49 -23.15
CA SER A 33 73.14 12.79 -23.34
C SER A 33 73.55 12.07 -22.03
N SER A 34 74.25 10.92 -22.16
CA SER A 34 75.33 10.33 -21.31
C SER A 34 75.01 9.84 -19.88
N SER A 35 75.53 8.71 -19.35
CA SER A 35 76.73 7.87 -19.63
C SER A 35 76.61 6.55 -18.80
N ASP A 36 76.81 5.35 -19.37
CA ASP A 36 78.01 4.45 -19.32
C ASP A 36 78.04 3.58 -18.03
N ASP A 37 78.40 2.29 -17.98
CA ASP A 37 79.26 1.42 -18.83
C ASP A 37 79.00 -0.07 -18.45
N SER A 38 78.79 -1.00 -19.39
CA SER A 38 79.66 -2.15 -19.82
C SER A 38 79.97 -3.24 -18.76
N ASP A 39 80.06 -4.55 -19.03
CA ASP A 39 80.49 -5.25 -20.25
C ASP A 39 80.12 -6.75 -20.20
N ALA A 40 80.21 -7.43 -21.34
CA ALA A 40 79.79 -8.80 -21.62
C ALA A 40 80.90 -9.87 -21.50
N GLY A 41 80.54 -11.17 -21.51
CA GLY A 41 81.30 -12.18 -22.27
C GLY A 41 81.61 -13.55 -21.63
N GLU A 42 80.92 -14.58 -22.16
CA GLU A 42 81.40 -15.92 -22.61
C GLU A 42 82.08 -16.97 -21.70
N ASN A 43 81.45 -18.15 -21.70
CA ASN A 43 81.94 -19.54 -21.92
C ASN A 43 83.09 -20.16 -21.08
N GLY A 44 82.85 -21.40 -20.63
CA GLY A 44 83.82 -22.50 -20.75
C GLY A 44 84.03 -23.38 -19.52
N ASP A 45 83.31 -24.51 -19.49
CA ASP A 45 83.78 -25.90 -19.35
C ASP A 45 84.73 -26.37 -18.20
N ASP A 46 84.31 -27.53 -17.68
CA ASP A 46 85.09 -28.72 -17.29
C ASP A 46 85.71 -28.87 -15.87
N ASP A 47 85.08 -29.82 -15.17
CA ASP A 47 85.67 -31.08 -14.65
C ASP A 47 86.34 -31.19 -13.28
N ASP A 48 85.84 -32.25 -12.61
CA ASP A 48 86.55 -33.27 -11.82
C ASP A 48 86.85 -33.06 -10.33
N ASN A 49 85.95 -33.59 -9.50
CA ASN A 49 86.03 -34.92 -8.85
C ASN A 49 87.30 -35.26 -8.02
N GLY A 50 87.07 -35.78 -6.81
CA GLY A 50 87.92 -36.83 -6.22
C GLY A 50 88.54 -36.55 -4.85
N ASP A 51 87.83 -36.98 -3.81
CA ASP A 51 88.20 -37.99 -2.81
C ASP A 51 89.54 -37.95 -2.04
N ASP A 52 89.34 -38.14 -0.73
CA ASP A 52 90.04 -39.03 0.21
C ASP A 52 91.30 -38.57 0.98
N ASP A 53 91.07 -38.47 2.30
CA ASP A 53 91.72 -39.23 3.38
C ASP A 53 92.51 -38.48 4.48
N ASP A 54 92.14 -38.90 5.70
CA ASP A 54 92.90 -39.08 6.94
C ASP A 54 92.98 -37.96 8.03
N ASN A 55 92.05 -38.09 8.99
CA ASN A 55 92.29 -38.52 10.39
C ASN A 55 92.99 -37.57 11.41
N GLY A 56 92.27 -37.25 12.50
CA GLY A 56 92.84 -37.14 13.85
C GLY A 56 92.53 -35.90 14.69
N ASP A 57 91.59 -36.07 15.64
CA ASP A 57 91.52 -35.56 17.03
C ASP A 57 91.66 -34.04 17.33
N ASP A 58 90.60 -33.42 17.87
CA ASP A 58 90.30 -33.31 19.32
C ASP A 58 89.62 -31.97 19.72
N ASN A 59 88.53 -32.10 20.48
CA ASN A 59 87.88 -31.13 21.40
C ASN A 59 87.19 -29.86 20.85
N GLY A 60 85.86 -29.93 20.84
CA GLY A 60 84.97 -29.16 21.72
C GLY A 60 84.82 -27.67 21.45
N ASP A 61 83.63 -27.26 21.03
CA ASP A 61 82.79 -26.29 21.74
C ASP A 61 81.37 -26.37 21.16
N ASP A 62 80.40 -26.10 22.03
CA ASP A 62 78.97 -26.27 21.90
C ASP A 62 78.36 -25.44 20.75
N ASP A 63 77.63 -26.09 19.85
CA ASP A 63 76.56 -25.44 19.09
C ASP A 63 75.26 -25.77 19.84
N ASP A 64 74.87 -24.88 20.76
CA ASP A 64 73.49 -24.80 21.24
C ASP A 64 72.63 -24.40 20.02
N ASP A 65 71.71 -25.27 19.63
CA ASP A 65 70.59 -24.91 18.77
C ASP A 65 69.78 -23.83 19.51
N ASP A 66 69.97 -22.56 19.12
CA ASP A 66 69.14 -21.45 19.60
C ASP A 66 67.82 -21.48 18.80
N ASP A 67 66.96 -22.44 19.17
CA ASP A 67 65.56 -22.47 18.75
C ASP A 67 64.84 -21.35 19.52
N GLY A 68 64.66 -20.17 18.90
CA GLY A 68 63.94 -19.04 19.51
C GLY A 68 62.54 -19.42 20.02
N PHE A 69 61.96 -18.57 20.88
CA PHE A 69 60.69 -18.82 21.57
C PHE A 69 59.47 -18.39 20.74
N ALA A 70 58.43 -19.23 20.73
CA ALA A 70 57.19 -18.93 20.02
C ALA A 70 56.28 -17.99 20.82
N VAL A 71 55.48 -17.19 20.09
CA VAL A 71 54.39 -16.39 20.65
C VAL A 71 53.06 -16.89 20.09
N GLY A 72 52.11 -17.17 20.96
CA GLY A 72 50.84 -17.79 20.62
C GLY A 72 49.82 -17.66 21.75
N GLY A 73 48.63 -18.21 21.51
CA GLY A 73 47.49 -17.95 22.36
C GLY A 73 46.25 -18.76 21.99
N ASN A 74 45.09 -18.33 22.48
CA ASN A 74 43.80 -18.94 22.16
C ASN A 74 42.76 -17.89 21.71
N LEU A 75 42.12 -18.14 20.57
CA LEU A 75 41.00 -17.37 20.04
C LEU A 75 39.66 -17.99 20.46
N SER A 76 38.75 -17.15 20.94
CA SER A 76 37.39 -17.52 21.31
C SER A 76 36.36 -16.48 20.86
N GLY A 77 35.13 -16.92 20.59
CA GLY A 77 34.00 -16.03 20.25
C GLY A 77 33.89 -15.63 18.78
N LEU A 78 34.75 -16.14 17.88
CA LEU A 78 34.64 -15.91 16.43
C LEU A 78 33.41 -16.68 15.89
N SER A 79 32.43 -15.98 15.32
CA SER A 79 31.19 -16.55 14.79
C SER A 79 31.15 -16.67 13.26
N GLY A 80 32.13 -16.08 12.57
CA GLY A 80 32.33 -16.11 11.11
C GLY A 80 33.36 -15.06 10.67
N GLY A 81 33.85 -15.13 9.43
CA GLY A 81 34.82 -14.17 8.90
C GLY A 81 36.29 -14.53 9.18
N THR A 82 37.19 -13.55 9.04
CA THR A 82 38.63 -13.69 9.30
C THR A 82 39.10 -12.56 10.22
N LEU A 83 39.79 -12.93 11.31
CA LEU A 83 40.50 -12.01 12.19
C LEU A 83 41.97 -11.97 11.77
N GLU A 84 42.56 -10.79 11.62
CA GLU A 84 44.00 -10.65 11.34
C GLU A 84 44.71 -10.05 12.56
N LEU A 85 45.74 -10.75 13.05
CA LEU A 85 46.60 -10.33 14.16
C LEU A 85 48.01 -10.00 13.64
N LEU A 86 48.70 -9.06 14.30
CA LEU A 86 50.09 -8.72 14.03
C LEU A 86 50.96 -8.99 15.26
N LEU A 87 52.16 -9.55 15.05
CA LEU A 87 53.23 -9.60 16.05
C LEU A 87 54.29 -8.54 15.71
N ASN A 88 54.53 -7.62 16.64
CA ASN A 88 55.49 -6.52 16.54
C ASN A 88 55.36 -5.69 15.23
N ASP A 89 54.11 -5.53 14.74
CA ASP A 89 53.74 -4.84 13.48
C ASP A 89 54.34 -5.42 12.18
N ASP A 90 54.94 -6.61 12.22
CA ASP A 90 55.66 -7.20 11.07
C ASP A 90 55.12 -8.58 10.63
N ASP A 91 54.75 -9.46 11.57
CA ASP A 91 54.27 -10.83 11.25
C ASP A 91 52.74 -10.93 11.35
N LEU A 92 52.07 -11.15 10.22
CA LEU A 92 50.60 -11.17 10.10
C LEU A 92 50.06 -12.61 10.16
N LEU A 93 49.12 -12.84 11.07
CA LEU A 93 48.45 -14.12 11.28
C LEU A 93 46.93 -13.98 11.09
N ALA A 94 46.40 -14.64 10.06
CA ALA A 94 44.97 -14.70 9.78
C ALA A 94 44.31 -15.94 10.42
N LEU A 95 43.22 -15.73 11.16
CA LEU A 95 42.49 -16.77 11.91
C LEU A 95 41.03 -16.83 11.46
N SER A 96 40.57 -18.03 11.06
CA SER A 96 39.20 -18.29 10.60
C SER A 96 38.38 -19.19 11.54
N ASP A 97 39.00 -19.74 12.59
CA ASP A 97 38.39 -20.71 13.49
C ASP A 97 38.81 -20.44 14.94
N ASN A 98 37.91 -20.71 15.89
CA ASN A 98 38.24 -20.68 17.31
C ASN A 98 39.24 -21.78 17.68
N GLY A 99 40.17 -21.48 18.60
CA GLY A 99 41.15 -22.43 19.09
C GLY A 99 42.54 -21.82 19.31
N ALA A 100 43.52 -22.69 19.56
CA ALA A 100 44.90 -22.28 19.79
C ALA A 100 45.56 -21.79 18.49
N PHE A 101 46.37 -20.74 18.60
CA PHE A 101 47.16 -20.15 17.50
C PHE A 101 48.61 -19.91 17.93
N SER A 102 49.51 -19.77 16.96
CA SER A 102 50.93 -19.41 17.15
C SER A 102 51.40 -18.64 15.93
N PHE A 103 52.21 -17.60 16.13
CA PHE A 103 52.94 -16.93 15.06
C PHE A 103 54.06 -17.84 14.52
N GLU A 104 54.46 -17.67 13.25
CA GLU A 104 55.56 -18.42 12.66
C GLU A 104 56.92 -17.85 13.07
N THR A 105 56.99 -16.55 13.35
CA THR A 105 58.21 -15.89 13.83
C THR A 105 58.46 -16.23 15.30
N THR A 106 59.66 -16.74 15.59
CA THR A 106 60.16 -16.92 16.96
C THR A 106 61.02 -15.73 17.39
N LEU A 107 61.04 -15.43 18.70
CA LEU A 107 61.77 -14.31 19.30
C LEU A 107 62.88 -14.82 20.25
N ASP A 108 63.96 -14.07 20.37
CA ASP A 108 65.10 -14.44 21.22
C ASP A 108 64.78 -14.16 22.71
N ASP A 109 65.49 -14.83 23.63
CA ASP A 109 65.37 -14.54 25.07
C ASP A 109 65.66 -13.06 25.38
N GLY A 110 64.72 -12.39 26.05
CA GLY A 110 64.79 -10.97 26.37
C GLY A 110 64.22 -10.00 25.32
N ASP A 111 63.73 -10.49 24.17
CA ASP A 111 62.98 -9.68 23.21
C ASP A 111 61.58 -9.34 23.73
N SER A 112 61.07 -8.18 23.31
CA SER A 112 59.68 -7.79 23.58
C SER A 112 58.75 -8.34 22.51
N TYR A 113 57.55 -8.74 22.92
CA TYR A 113 56.45 -9.04 22.02
C TYR A 113 55.29 -8.06 22.26
N GLU A 114 54.61 -7.70 21.18
CA GLU A 114 53.35 -6.96 21.16
C GLU A 114 52.46 -7.57 20.07
N VAL A 115 51.24 -7.98 20.45
CA VAL A 115 50.23 -8.55 19.57
C VAL A 115 49.09 -7.56 19.41
N THR A 116 48.79 -7.16 18.19
CA THR A 116 47.74 -6.18 17.85
C THR A 116 46.71 -6.77 16.90
N VAL A 117 45.50 -6.23 16.90
CA VAL A 117 44.49 -6.55 15.87
C VAL A 117 44.73 -5.65 14.67
N ASP A 118 44.95 -6.25 13.49
CA ASP A 118 45.09 -5.53 12.22
C ASP A 118 43.72 -5.29 11.58
N SER A 119 42.87 -6.32 11.54
CA SER A 119 41.49 -6.20 11.04
C SER A 119 40.52 -7.07 11.83
N HIS A 120 39.37 -6.49 12.20
CA HIS A 120 38.27 -7.21 12.83
C HIS A 120 37.42 -7.99 11.80
N PRO A 121 36.79 -9.12 12.20
CA PRO A 121 35.82 -9.80 11.36
C PRO A 121 34.52 -8.97 11.23
N ASP A 122 33.86 -9.05 10.07
CA ASP A 122 32.59 -8.35 9.83
C ASP A 122 31.54 -8.67 10.92
N GLY A 123 31.00 -7.62 11.55
CA GLY A 123 29.98 -7.72 12.60
C GLY A 123 30.50 -8.19 13.97
N GLN A 124 31.81 -8.26 14.20
CA GLN A 124 32.41 -8.61 15.49
C GLN A 124 33.56 -7.68 15.88
N GLN A 125 33.71 -7.41 17.18
CA GLN A 125 34.88 -6.75 17.76
C GLN A 125 35.67 -7.76 18.59
N CYS A 126 37.00 -7.70 18.49
CA CYS A 126 37.91 -8.65 19.15
C CYS A 126 38.87 -7.90 20.09
N GLN A 127 39.00 -8.38 21.32
CA GLN A 127 39.91 -7.83 22.34
C GLN A 127 41.00 -8.84 22.67
N ILE A 128 42.20 -8.34 22.97
CA ILE A 128 43.38 -9.15 23.31
C ILE A 128 43.77 -8.88 24.77
N ASP A 129 43.77 -9.93 25.58
CA ASP A 129 44.41 -9.96 26.89
C ASP A 129 45.82 -10.56 26.78
N ASN A 130 46.73 -10.11 27.65
CA ASN A 130 48.17 -10.42 27.59
C ASN A 130 48.82 -10.05 26.24
N ALA A 131 48.36 -8.97 25.61
CA ALA A 131 48.82 -8.53 24.30
C ALA A 131 50.31 -8.14 24.22
N SER A 132 51.04 -7.99 25.33
CA SER A 132 52.46 -7.58 25.27
C SER A 132 53.26 -8.07 26.47
N GLY A 133 54.56 -8.29 26.26
CA GLY A 133 55.47 -8.77 27.29
C GLY A 133 56.93 -8.85 26.84
N VAL A 134 57.74 -9.62 27.57
CA VAL A 134 59.14 -9.92 27.25
C VAL A 134 59.33 -11.43 27.36
N ILE A 135 60.06 -12.02 26.41
CA ILE A 135 60.45 -13.43 26.46
C ILE A 135 61.40 -13.66 27.64
N ASP A 136 61.07 -14.61 28.54
CA ASP A 136 61.86 -14.96 29.75
C ASP A 136 62.19 -16.46 29.77
N GLY A 137 62.87 -16.92 28.71
CA GLY A 137 63.35 -18.29 28.57
C GLY A 137 62.29 -19.38 28.34
N GLU A 138 61.05 -19.02 27.98
CA GLU A 138 59.97 -19.94 27.61
C GLU A 138 59.04 -19.34 26.54
N ASP A 139 58.31 -20.21 25.82
CA ASP A 139 57.29 -19.82 24.84
C ASP A 139 56.15 -19.05 25.53
N VAL A 140 55.59 -18.06 24.83
CA VAL A 140 54.41 -17.32 25.27
C VAL A 140 53.18 -17.99 24.66
N ASP A 141 52.35 -18.65 25.48
CA ASP A 141 51.15 -19.36 25.05
C ASP A 141 49.85 -18.84 25.70
N ASP A 142 49.92 -17.69 26.39
CA ASP A 142 48.85 -17.13 27.22
C ASP A 142 48.21 -15.84 26.66
N VAL A 143 48.43 -15.52 25.38
CA VAL A 143 47.69 -14.46 24.69
C VAL A 143 46.24 -14.90 24.51
N GLU A 144 45.29 -14.16 25.06
CA GLU A 144 43.86 -14.53 25.01
C GLU A 144 43.10 -13.54 24.12
N VAL A 145 42.52 -14.04 23.03
CA VAL A 145 41.75 -13.23 22.09
C VAL A 145 40.26 -13.60 22.20
N SER A 146 39.44 -12.60 22.50
CA SER A 146 38.00 -12.77 22.68
C SER A 146 37.23 -11.86 21.71
N CYS A 147 36.39 -12.46 20.87
CA CYS A 147 35.53 -11.74 19.94
C CYS A 147 34.07 -11.76 20.40
N SER A 148 33.36 -10.65 20.19
CA SER A 148 31.93 -10.51 20.47
C SER A 148 31.25 -9.74 19.35
N ALA A 149 29.95 -10.00 19.12
CA ALA A 149 29.16 -9.20 18.18
C ALA A 149 29.13 -7.73 18.60
N GLU A 150 29.16 -6.80 17.63
CA GLU A 150 28.96 -5.38 17.89
C GLU A 150 27.54 -5.13 18.39
N ALA A 151 27.39 -4.43 19.52
CA ALA A 151 26.10 -3.95 19.99
C ALA A 151 25.89 -2.55 19.42
N VAL A 152 24.98 -2.43 18.44
CA VAL A 152 24.48 -1.17 17.95
C VAL A 152 23.01 -1.08 18.34
N ALA A 153 22.58 0.04 18.92
CA ALA A 153 21.17 0.25 19.24
C ALA A 153 20.32 0.14 17.96
N GLN A 154 19.50 -0.91 17.88
CA GLN A 154 18.51 -1.03 16.81
C GLN A 154 17.44 0.03 17.05
N ALA A 155 17.42 1.04 16.18
CA ALA A 155 16.42 2.09 16.19
C ALA A 155 15.45 1.89 15.03
N TRP A 156 14.17 2.12 15.27
CA TRP A 156 13.14 2.13 14.23
C TRP A 156 12.40 3.46 14.22
N ALA A 157 11.85 3.81 13.07
CA ALA A 157 11.22 5.09 12.84
C ALA A 157 9.77 4.92 12.37
N GLU A 158 8.84 5.39 13.18
CA GLU A 158 7.44 5.46 12.81
C GLU A 158 7.13 6.80 12.13
N PRO A 159 6.65 6.81 10.88
CA PRO A 159 6.26 8.04 10.21
C PRO A 159 4.98 8.63 10.84
N ARG A 160 4.96 9.96 10.98
CA ARG A 160 3.84 10.76 11.47
C ARG A 160 3.59 11.93 10.51
N ASN A 161 2.50 12.67 10.72
CA ASN A 161 2.25 13.90 9.95
C ASN A 161 3.33 14.94 10.29
N GLN A 162 4.11 15.36 9.30
CA GLN A 162 5.23 16.29 9.44
C GLN A 162 6.26 15.92 10.51
N ALA A 163 6.33 14.64 10.86
CA ALA A 163 7.20 14.16 11.92
C ALA A 163 7.60 12.69 11.72
N VAL A 164 8.66 12.29 12.40
CA VAL A 164 9.08 10.88 12.55
C VAL A 164 9.36 10.64 14.03
N GLU A 165 8.76 9.59 14.57
CA GLU A 165 9.06 9.12 15.93
C GLU A 165 10.11 8.01 15.85
N VAL A 166 11.29 8.24 16.41
CA VAL A 166 12.39 7.30 16.43
C VAL A 166 12.44 6.65 17.81
N ASP A 167 12.39 5.33 17.87
CA ASP A 167 12.42 4.55 19.11
C ASP A 167 13.56 3.53 19.09
N TRP A 168 14.07 3.16 20.27
CA TRP A 168 15.21 2.25 20.43
C TRP A 168 15.29 1.66 21.85
N ASP A 169 15.94 0.50 21.97
CA ASP A 169 16.20 -0.15 23.26
C ASP A 169 17.31 0.57 24.06
N ALA A 170 16.93 1.43 25.01
CA ALA A 170 17.90 2.17 25.81
C ALA A 170 18.72 1.29 26.78
N ALA A 171 20.04 1.31 26.63
CA ALA A 171 20.97 0.87 27.67
C ALA A 171 20.96 1.85 28.86
N GLY A 172 20.83 1.30 30.08
CA GLY A 172 20.69 2.11 31.30
C GLY A 172 21.93 2.96 31.59
N GLY A 173 21.78 4.29 31.48
CA GLY A 173 22.82 5.28 31.81
C GLY A 173 23.64 5.80 30.63
N ALA A 174 23.30 5.43 29.40
CA ALA A 174 23.86 6.00 28.18
C ALA A 174 23.09 7.27 27.74
N SER A 175 23.76 8.14 26.99
CA SER A 175 23.17 9.29 26.29
C SER A 175 23.19 9.04 24.79
N TYR A 176 22.20 9.60 24.10
CA TYR A 176 21.98 9.37 22.68
C TYR A 176 21.96 10.68 21.90
N SER A 177 22.44 10.61 20.67
CA SER A 177 22.30 11.67 19.66
C SER A 177 21.68 11.10 18.39
N LEU A 178 20.77 11.85 17.77
CA LEU A 178 20.13 11.48 16.52
C LEU A 178 20.48 12.53 15.47
N VAL A 179 20.91 12.10 14.29
CA VAL A 179 21.08 12.96 13.12
C VAL A 179 20.15 12.52 12.01
N TRP A 180 19.76 13.45 11.14
CA TRP A 180 18.96 13.13 9.96
C TRP A 180 19.30 13.99 8.76
N SER A 181 18.94 13.54 7.56
CA SER A 181 19.08 14.25 6.28
C SER A 181 18.08 13.74 5.24
N THR A 182 17.85 14.50 4.16
CA THR A 182 17.10 14.02 2.99
C THR A 182 17.97 13.29 1.96
N ASP A 183 19.29 13.23 2.19
CA ASP A 183 20.25 12.55 1.32
C ASP A 183 20.38 11.05 1.67
N PRO A 184 20.13 10.12 0.74
CA PRO A 184 20.32 8.68 0.98
C PRO A 184 21.75 8.28 1.33
N ASP A 185 22.74 9.03 0.85
CA ASP A 185 24.16 8.76 1.04
C ASP A 185 24.73 9.59 2.19
N MET A 186 23.88 9.99 3.16
CA MET A 186 24.29 10.80 4.30
C MET A 186 25.40 10.10 5.11
N ASP A 187 26.54 10.78 5.24
CA ASP A 187 27.59 10.42 6.19
C ASP A 187 27.18 10.91 7.60
N PRO A 188 26.90 10.02 8.57
CA PRO A 188 26.43 10.44 9.91
C PRO A 188 27.45 11.31 10.66
N GLU A 189 28.74 11.08 10.42
CA GLU A 189 29.81 11.88 11.03
C GLU A 189 29.90 13.30 10.42
N ASN A 190 29.28 13.50 9.25
CA ASN A 190 29.30 14.77 8.51
C ASN A 190 27.90 15.17 7.98
N TYR A 191 26.84 14.81 8.71
CA TYR A 191 25.44 14.98 8.30
C TYR A 191 25.09 16.42 7.87
N SER A 192 25.71 17.42 8.50
CA SER A 192 25.48 18.85 8.23
C SER A 192 25.88 19.32 6.82
N ALA A 193 26.60 18.50 6.07
CA ALA A 193 26.95 18.78 4.67
C ALA A 193 25.86 18.38 3.67
N HIS A 194 24.84 17.64 4.13
CA HIS A 194 23.78 17.08 3.30
C HIS A 194 22.49 17.91 3.37
N ASP A 195 21.69 17.87 2.31
CA ASP A 195 20.45 18.67 2.23
C ASP A 195 19.38 18.15 3.22
N GLY A 196 18.58 19.07 3.76
CA GLY A 196 17.52 18.72 4.73
C GLY A 196 18.04 18.12 6.04
N SER A 197 19.28 18.44 6.43
CA SER A 197 19.93 17.86 7.60
C SER A 197 19.50 18.49 8.94
N GLY A 198 19.39 17.68 10.00
CA GLY A 198 19.19 18.14 11.37
C GLY A 198 19.79 17.19 12.41
N SER A 199 19.75 17.59 13.69
CA SER A 199 20.28 16.79 14.79
C SER A 199 19.61 17.09 16.13
N ALA A 200 19.58 16.09 17.01
CA ALA A 200 19.21 16.19 18.41
C ALA A 200 20.22 15.43 19.30
N SER A 201 20.43 15.88 20.53
CA SER A 201 21.36 15.28 21.49
C SER A 201 20.73 15.23 22.88
N ASP A 202 21.25 14.39 23.76
CA ASP A 202 20.70 14.15 25.10
C ASP A 202 19.23 13.70 25.06
N ILE A 203 18.88 12.88 24.06
CA ILE A 203 17.52 12.40 23.83
C ILE A 203 17.25 11.07 24.54
N GLU A 204 15.98 10.82 24.87
CA GLU A 204 15.49 9.56 25.45
C GLU A 204 14.49 8.91 24.47
N PRO A 205 14.44 7.57 24.36
CA PRO A 205 13.44 6.90 23.53
C PRO A 205 12.05 6.92 24.16
N PRO A 206 10.97 7.03 23.36
CA PRO A 206 11.00 7.44 21.95
C PRO A 206 11.28 8.94 21.79
N TYR A 207 11.99 9.33 20.74
CA TYR A 207 12.26 10.72 20.39
C TYR A 207 11.57 11.13 19.09
N ARG A 208 10.89 12.28 19.12
CA ARG A 208 10.15 12.80 17.98
C ARG A 208 10.92 13.91 17.26
N VAL A 209 11.10 13.72 15.95
CA VAL A 209 11.62 14.74 15.03
C VAL A 209 10.44 15.40 14.34
N GLU A 210 10.28 16.71 14.52
CA GLU A 210 9.14 17.51 14.02
C GLU A 210 9.55 18.43 12.86
N GLU A 211 8.56 19.14 12.29
CA GLU A 211 8.71 20.10 11.18
C GLU A 211 9.33 19.49 9.91
N LEU A 212 9.05 18.21 9.66
CA LEU A 212 9.47 17.51 8.46
C LEU A 212 8.45 17.69 7.32
N ASP A 213 8.92 17.65 6.08
CA ASP A 213 8.04 17.68 4.91
C ASP A 213 7.41 16.29 4.71
N ASN A 214 6.08 16.23 4.64
CA ASN A 214 5.39 15.00 4.26
C ASN A 214 5.80 14.57 2.86
N ASP A 215 5.80 13.26 2.63
CA ASP A 215 6.22 12.64 1.37
C ASP A 215 7.72 12.85 1.01
N GLN A 216 8.49 13.54 1.84
CA GLN A 216 9.94 13.62 1.71
C GLN A 216 10.57 12.51 2.54
N ARG A 217 11.47 11.72 1.93
CA ARG A 217 12.22 10.71 2.69
C ARG A 217 13.33 11.40 3.48
N TYR A 218 13.46 11.02 4.74
CA TYR A 218 14.53 11.39 5.65
C TYR A 218 15.28 10.13 6.07
N TYR A 219 16.59 10.24 6.20
CA TYR A 219 17.54 9.23 6.61
C TYR A 219 18.08 9.62 7.97
N PHE A 220 18.02 8.71 8.94
CA PHE A 220 18.31 8.93 10.34
C PHE A 220 19.47 8.05 10.77
N ALA A 221 20.30 8.51 11.70
CA ALA A 221 21.32 7.70 12.36
C ALA A 221 21.37 8.03 13.85
N LEU A 222 21.35 6.99 14.68
CA LEU A 222 21.43 7.10 16.15
C LEU A 222 22.86 6.80 16.60
N GLU A 223 23.42 7.66 17.44
CA GLU A 223 24.68 7.47 18.13
C GLU A 223 24.40 7.21 19.61
N GLU A 224 24.94 6.11 20.13
CA GLU A 224 25.13 5.91 21.58
C GLU A 224 26.51 6.47 21.94
N ASP A 225 26.57 7.34 22.95
CA ASP A 225 27.79 8.06 23.32
C ASP A 225 29.02 7.14 23.46
N GLY A 226 29.97 7.26 22.53
CA GLY A 226 31.23 6.50 22.51
C GLY A 226 31.22 5.19 21.71
N ALA A 227 30.09 4.82 21.10
CA ALA A 227 29.94 3.63 20.26
C ALA A 227 29.86 3.91 18.74
N GLY A 228 29.91 5.19 18.34
CA GLY A 228 29.74 5.60 16.93
C GLY A 228 28.28 5.58 16.48
N PHE A 229 28.02 6.03 15.26
CA PHE A 229 26.68 5.99 14.67
C PHE A 229 26.31 4.58 14.24
N GLY A 230 25.08 4.17 14.56
CA GLY A 230 24.49 2.97 14.00
C GLY A 230 24.13 3.08 12.53
N PRO A 231 23.54 2.02 11.94
CA PRO A 231 23.15 2.03 10.53
C PRO A 231 22.18 3.18 10.24
N VAL A 232 22.31 3.74 9.05
CA VAL A 232 21.38 4.76 8.55
C VAL A 232 20.06 4.07 8.18
N PHE A 233 18.95 4.57 8.71
CA PHE A 233 17.60 4.06 8.42
C PHE A 233 16.72 5.17 7.84
N GLY A 234 15.86 4.81 6.88
CA GLY A 234 14.98 5.76 6.23
C GLY A 234 13.58 5.78 6.83
N SER A 235 12.99 6.96 7.00
CA SER A 235 11.56 7.11 7.23
C SER A 235 11.00 8.29 6.47
N ARG A 236 9.73 8.24 6.12
CA ARG A 236 9.06 9.24 5.30
C ARG A 236 7.81 9.70 6.04
N PRO A 237 7.80 10.91 6.61
CA PRO A 237 6.59 11.47 7.22
C PRO A 237 5.41 11.35 6.27
N MET A 238 4.28 10.88 6.80
CA MET A 238 3.08 10.62 6.02
C MET A 238 1.97 11.52 6.51
N ALA A 239 1.29 12.17 5.58
CA ALA A 239 0.00 12.79 5.88
C ALA A 239 -1.05 11.69 6.10
N PRO A 240 -2.04 11.89 7.00
CA PRO A 240 -3.15 10.97 7.14
C PRO A 240 -3.94 10.90 5.84
N VAL A 241 -3.96 9.76 5.16
CA VAL A 241 -4.83 9.55 3.99
C VAL A 241 -6.24 9.17 4.46
N THR A 242 -7.27 9.68 3.81
CA THR A 242 -8.63 9.14 3.88
C THR A 242 -9.01 8.90 2.43
N ASP A 243 -9.35 7.67 2.09
CA ASP A 243 -9.52 7.26 0.70
C ASP A 243 -11.00 7.22 0.26
N MET A 244 -11.96 7.41 1.17
CA MET A 244 -13.41 7.36 0.89
C MET A 244 -14.27 8.29 1.80
N TRP A 245 -15.59 8.26 1.62
CA TRP A 245 -16.58 9.23 2.16
C TRP A 245 -16.55 9.37 3.69
N ALA A 246 -16.27 10.58 4.18
CA ALA A 246 -16.68 11.02 5.52
C ALA A 246 -18.18 11.36 5.50
N ARG A 247 -18.95 10.76 6.43
CA ARG A 247 -20.41 10.84 6.50
C ARG A 247 -20.90 11.39 7.83
N ALA A 248 -20.20 11.03 8.91
CA ALA A 248 -20.37 11.57 10.24
C ALA A 248 -19.05 12.20 10.68
N VAL A 249 -19.13 13.29 11.45
CA VAL A 249 -17.99 13.93 12.08
C VAL A 249 -18.38 14.38 13.47
N MET A 250 -17.45 14.27 14.41
CA MET A 250 -17.59 14.86 15.74
C MET A 250 -16.23 15.23 16.32
N PHE A 251 -16.27 16.08 17.34
CA PHE A 251 -15.11 16.39 18.17
C PHE A 251 -15.34 15.82 19.56
N ASP A 252 -14.27 15.38 20.19
CA ASP A 252 -14.30 15.07 21.62
C ASP A 252 -14.04 16.30 22.49
N GLN A 253 -13.96 16.03 23.80
CA GLN A 253 -13.70 17.02 24.84
C GLN A 253 -12.24 17.49 24.90
N ASP A 254 -11.32 16.77 24.27
CA ASP A 254 -9.91 17.12 24.08
C ASP A 254 -9.64 17.69 22.67
N ASP A 255 -10.71 18.08 21.97
CA ASP A 255 -10.69 18.64 20.63
C ASP A 255 -10.22 17.66 19.52
N ASN A 256 -10.06 16.37 19.78
CA ASN A 256 -9.74 15.39 18.75
C ASN A 256 -10.90 15.22 17.77
N LEU A 257 -10.56 15.00 16.51
CA LEU A 257 -11.48 14.95 15.39
C LEU A 257 -11.77 13.49 15.01
N PHE A 258 -13.03 13.09 15.15
CA PHE A 258 -13.51 11.77 14.76
C PHE A 258 -14.30 11.83 13.46
N PHE A 259 -14.02 10.89 12.56
CA PHE A 259 -14.74 10.68 11.31
C PHE A 259 -15.42 9.31 11.30
N GLY A 260 -16.67 9.29 10.90
CA GLY A 260 -17.41 8.08 10.54
C GLY A 260 -17.70 8.10 9.04
N GLY A 261 -17.52 6.99 8.36
CA GLY A 261 -17.58 6.97 6.90
C GLY A 261 -17.45 5.60 6.28
N SER A 262 -17.09 5.56 5.00
CA SER A 262 -16.79 4.34 4.24
C SER A 262 -15.29 4.19 3.96
N MET A 263 -14.44 4.68 4.86
CA MET A 263 -12.99 4.78 4.69
C MET A 263 -12.34 3.39 4.66
N THR A 264 -11.46 3.15 3.69
CA THR A 264 -10.75 1.88 3.47
C THR A 264 -9.23 2.00 3.58
N ALA A 265 -8.65 3.20 3.70
CA ALA A 265 -7.21 3.42 3.88
C ALA A 265 -6.88 4.80 4.49
N GLY A 266 -6.01 4.76 5.50
CA GLY A 266 -5.24 5.88 6.05
C GLY A 266 -3.88 5.39 6.55
N ALA A 267 -2.98 6.29 6.96
CA ALA A 267 -1.59 5.98 7.31
C ALA A 267 -1.43 4.93 8.45
N ARG A 268 -2.53 4.53 9.09
CA ARG A 268 -2.81 3.15 9.50
C ARG A 268 -4.28 2.85 9.11
N MET A 269 -4.56 1.77 8.40
CA MET A 269 -5.87 1.48 7.80
C MET A 269 -6.95 1.33 8.89
N SER A 270 -7.92 2.25 8.93
CA SER A 270 -8.76 2.52 10.10
C SER A 270 -10.21 1.99 10.01
N GLY A 271 -10.61 1.37 8.89
CA GLY A 271 -12.02 0.99 8.68
C GLY A 271 -12.94 2.22 8.64
N GLY A 272 -14.25 2.01 8.82
CA GLY A 272 -15.28 3.06 8.73
C GLY A 272 -15.23 4.15 9.80
N PHE A 273 -14.26 4.13 10.72
CA PHE A 273 -14.15 5.05 11.86
C PHE A 273 -12.69 5.44 12.14
N VAL A 274 -12.42 6.74 12.24
CA VAL A 274 -11.05 7.29 12.36
C VAL A 274 -11.05 8.43 13.37
N ALA A 275 -10.00 8.55 14.17
CA ALA A 275 -9.77 9.73 14.99
C ALA A 275 -8.41 10.36 14.69
N LEU A 276 -8.37 11.69 14.71
CA LEU A 276 -7.18 12.50 14.49
C LEU A 276 -7.02 13.48 15.66
N GLU A 277 -5.81 13.59 16.19
CA GLU A 277 -5.45 14.69 17.09
C GLU A 277 -5.55 16.04 16.35
N ARG A 278 -6.11 17.08 16.97
CA ARG A 278 -6.39 18.34 16.26
C ARG A 278 -5.17 19.12 15.79
N GLU A 279 -4.12 19.17 16.60
CA GLU A 279 -2.99 20.09 16.37
C GLU A 279 -2.07 19.59 15.26
N HIS A 280 -1.85 18.27 15.22
CA HIS A 280 -0.93 17.63 14.28
C HIS A 280 -1.64 16.67 13.33
N TYR A 281 -2.97 16.53 13.41
CA TYR A 281 -3.74 15.56 12.63
C TYR A 281 -3.19 14.14 12.74
N THR A 282 -2.59 13.81 13.88
CA THR A 282 -2.00 12.50 14.14
C THR A 282 -3.12 11.47 14.23
N PRO A 283 -3.09 10.37 13.45
CA PRO A 283 -4.04 9.29 13.65
C PRO A 283 -3.96 8.76 15.08
N LEU A 284 -5.09 8.77 15.77
CA LEU A 284 -5.27 8.15 17.08
C LEU A 284 -5.71 6.70 16.90
N PRO A 285 -5.32 5.79 17.80
CA PRO A 285 -5.70 4.38 17.71
C PRO A 285 -7.20 4.19 17.98
N THR A 286 -7.99 3.99 16.93
CA THR A 286 -9.43 3.72 17.01
C THR A 286 -9.79 2.27 16.70
N ALA A 287 -11.00 1.89 17.09
CA ALA A 287 -11.62 0.63 16.71
C ALA A 287 -11.80 0.54 15.19
N LYS A 288 -11.48 -0.61 14.61
CA LYS A 288 -11.61 -0.90 13.19
C LYS A 288 -13.04 -1.34 12.89
N VAL A 289 -13.81 -0.46 12.24
CA VAL A 289 -15.21 -0.76 11.88
C VAL A 289 -15.31 -1.37 10.48
N GLY A 290 -15.83 -2.60 10.41
CA GLY A 290 -16.10 -3.36 9.18
C GLY A 290 -17.44 -2.99 8.56
N GLY A 291 -17.44 -1.92 7.77
CA GLY A 291 -18.62 -1.36 7.10
C GLY A 291 -18.74 0.14 7.31
N ARG A 292 -19.88 0.76 6.96
CA ARG A 292 -19.98 2.22 6.96
C ARG A 292 -20.53 2.75 8.28
N VAL A 293 -19.88 3.76 8.84
CA VAL A 293 -20.44 4.58 9.91
C VAL A 293 -21.18 5.77 9.29
N ARG A 294 -22.47 5.89 9.60
CA ARG A 294 -23.39 6.89 9.04
C ARG A 294 -23.75 8.00 10.02
N ALA A 295 -23.78 7.68 11.30
CA ALA A 295 -24.07 8.62 12.36
C ALA A 295 -23.18 8.32 13.56
N MET A 296 -22.79 9.38 14.26
CA MET A 296 -22.06 9.29 15.52
C MET A 296 -22.58 10.36 16.46
N VAL A 297 -22.63 10.08 17.76
CA VAL A 297 -23.02 11.05 18.79
C VAL A 297 -22.30 10.74 20.09
N SER A 298 -21.96 11.76 20.88
CA SER A 298 -21.40 11.57 22.22
C SER A 298 -22.40 10.86 23.12
N ASP A 299 -21.90 9.99 23.99
CA ASP A 299 -22.70 9.33 25.02
C ASP A 299 -22.96 10.24 26.26
N GLY A 300 -22.45 11.47 26.23
CA GLY A 300 -22.58 12.47 27.31
C GLY A 300 -21.63 12.25 28.50
N GLU A 301 -20.74 11.27 28.43
CA GLU A 301 -19.62 11.03 29.36
C GLU A 301 -18.32 10.88 28.52
N ASP A 302 -17.66 9.72 28.61
CA ASP A 302 -16.31 9.48 28.12
C ASP A 302 -16.36 8.42 26.99
N GLY A 303 -17.25 8.64 26.01
CA GLY A 303 -17.41 7.73 24.88
C GLY A 303 -18.42 8.21 23.82
N TYR A 304 -18.60 7.38 22.79
CA TYR A 304 -19.39 7.70 21.61
C TYR A 304 -20.24 6.52 21.15
N PHE A 305 -21.43 6.81 20.63
CA PHE A 305 -22.23 5.85 19.91
C PHE A 305 -21.96 5.95 18.41
N LEU A 306 -21.75 4.81 17.77
CA LEU A 306 -21.55 4.66 16.34
C LEU A 306 -22.75 3.93 15.73
N ALA A 307 -23.27 4.43 14.61
CA ALA A 307 -24.36 3.77 13.89
C ALA A 307 -24.13 3.74 12.38
N GLY A 308 -24.59 2.68 11.73
CA GLY A 308 -24.49 2.55 10.27
C GLY A 308 -24.94 1.19 9.72
N ASP A 309 -24.29 0.79 8.63
CA ASP A 309 -24.42 -0.50 7.93
C ASP A 309 -23.12 -1.29 8.06
N PHE A 310 -22.58 -1.38 9.29
CA PHE A 310 -21.41 -2.17 9.62
C PHE A 310 -21.79 -3.47 10.32
N ASP A 311 -20.96 -4.50 10.15
CA ASP A 311 -21.23 -5.87 10.63
C ASP A 311 -20.25 -6.30 11.74
N TYR A 312 -19.06 -5.66 11.81
CA TYR A 312 -17.99 -5.97 12.75
C TYR A 312 -17.29 -4.73 13.28
N ILE A 313 -16.75 -4.81 14.50
CA ILE A 313 -15.82 -3.83 15.07
C ILE A 313 -14.68 -4.58 15.77
N ASP A 314 -13.42 -4.27 15.44
CA ASP A 314 -12.22 -4.95 15.97
C ASP A 314 -12.29 -6.48 15.85
N GLY A 315 -12.85 -6.98 14.73
CA GLY A 315 -13.06 -8.40 14.49
C GLY A 315 -14.21 -9.04 15.28
N GLU A 316 -14.81 -8.33 16.25
CA GLU A 316 -16.00 -8.80 16.96
C GLU A 316 -17.28 -8.51 16.15
N GLU A 317 -18.20 -9.46 16.09
CA GLU A 317 -19.53 -9.26 15.49
C GLU A 317 -20.28 -8.18 16.28
N ARG A 318 -20.49 -7.03 15.64
CA ARG A 318 -21.17 -5.85 16.18
C ARG A 318 -21.89 -5.19 15.02
N GLN A 319 -23.21 -5.36 14.97
CA GLN A 319 -24.00 -4.96 13.82
C GLN A 319 -24.72 -3.63 14.07
N MET A 320 -24.55 -2.69 13.13
CA MET A 320 -25.32 -1.45 12.94
C MET A 320 -25.29 -0.41 14.07
N LEU A 321 -25.05 -0.78 15.33
CA LEU A 321 -24.99 0.11 16.49
C LEU A 321 -23.96 -0.39 17.50
N ALA A 322 -23.06 0.50 17.92
CA ALA A 322 -22.02 0.18 18.89
C ALA A 322 -21.70 1.38 19.79
N ARG A 323 -21.03 1.12 20.90
CA ARG A 323 -20.42 2.13 21.76
C ARG A 323 -18.90 1.95 21.72
N VAL A 324 -18.20 3.06 21.64
CA VAL A 324 -16.74 3.14 21.81
C VAL A 324 -16.40 4.06 22.98
N ASP A 325 -15.24 3.88 23.58
CA ASP A 325 -14.73 4.75 24.64
C ASP A 325 -14.16 6.09 24.10
N GLU A 326 -13.63 6.92 25.00
CA GLU A 326 -13.05 8.23 24.67
C GLU A 326 -11.90 8.17 23.65
N ASP A 327 -11.14 7.07 23.67
CA ASP A 327 -10.05 6.80 22.73
C ASP A 327 -10.55 6.19 21.40
N GLY A 328 -11.85 5.90 21.31
CA GLY A 328 -12.47 5.28 20.16
C GLY A 328 -12.31 3.75 20.09
N ARG A 329 -11.97 3.07 21.19
CA ARG A 329 -11.91 1.59 21.27
C ARG A 329 -13.29 1.00 21.57
N LEU A 330 -13.55 -0.20 21.07
CA LEU A 330 -14.84 -0.88 21.27
C LEU A 330 -15.13 -1.13 22.77
N ASP A 331 -16.30 -0.68 23.24
CA ASP A 331 -16.85 -1.11 24.52
C ASP A 331 -17.49 -2.49 24.33
N SER A 332 -16.71 -3.55 24.56
CA SER A 332 -17.14 -4.94 24.33
C SER A 332 -18.32 -5.36 25.21
N ASP A 333 -18.46 -4.74 26.39
CA ASP A 333 -19.53 -5.03 27.35
C ASP A 333 -20.87 -4.41 26.93
N TRP A 334 -20.85 -3.42 26.06
CA TRP A 334 -22.04 -2.79 25.50
C TRP A 334 -22.53 -3.55 24.28
N GLN A 335 -23.67 -4.25 24.42
CA GLN A 335 -24.23 -5.08 23.37
C GLN A 335 -25.69 -4.77 23.11
N VAL A 336 -26.00 -4.51 21.83
CA VAL A 336 -27.36 -4.34 21.34
C VAL A 336 -27.53 -5.22 20.10
N ASP A 337 -28.54 -6.08 20.13
CA ASP A 337 -28.94 -6.92 19.00
C ASP A 337 -30.00 -6.18 18.17
N ILE A 338 -29.80 -6.04 16.86
CA ILE A 338 -30.71 -5.33 15.97
C ILE A 338 -31.12 -6.26 14.84
N ASP A 339 -32.42 -6.51 14.68
CA ASP A 339 -32.97 -7.24 13.53
C ASP A 339 -33.25 -6.23 12.40
N GLY A 340 -32.29 -6.05 11.50
CA GLY A 340 -32.34 -5.04 10.46
C GLY A 340 -31.11 -5.08 9.55
N TRP A 341 -30.91 -4.02 8.79
CA TRP A 341 -29.73 -3.88 7.92
C TRP A 341 -29.05 -2.51 7.99
N MET A 342 -29.62 -1.54 8.71
CA MET A 342 -28.99 -0.22 8.88
C MET A 342 -29.60 0.59 10.04
N VAL A 343 -28.75 1.26 10.81
CA VAL A 343 -29.13 2.44 11.62
C VAL A 343 -28.60 3.70 10.91
N SER A 344 -29.48 4.68 10.68
CA SER A 344 -29.22 5.84 9.82
C SER A 344 -29.05 7.16 10.56
N GLU A 345 -29.58 7.26 11.78
CA GLU A 345 -29.63 8.51 12.56
C GLU A 345 -29.59 8.19 14.06
N LEU A 346 -28.83 9.00 14.80
CA LEU A 346 -28.69 8.95 16.26
C LEU A 346 -28.96 10.35 16.83
N LEU A 347 -29.73 10.41 17.91
CA LEU A 347 -29.83 11.60 18.76
C LEU A 347 -29.61 11.17 20.22
N PHE A 348 -28.80 11.92 20.96
CA PHE A 348 -28.56 11.66 22.38
C PHE A 348 -28.89 12.88 23.23
N HIS A 349 -29.73 12.69 24.25
CA HIS A 349 -30.14 13.75 25.17
C HIS A 349 -30.60 13.15 26.51
N ASP A 350 -30.20 13.76 27.63
CA ASP A 350 -30.63 13.37 28.99
C ASP A 350 -30.54 11.84 29.27
N ASP A 351 -29.38 11.23 28.95
CA ASP A 351 -29.09 9.78 29.10
C ASP A 351 -29.96 8.84 28.23
N ARG A 352 -30.58 9.37 27.18
CA ARG A 352 -31.43 8.62 26.25
C ARG A 352 -30.89 8.71 24.85
N LEU A 353 -30.77 7.55 24.21
CA LEU A 353 -30.37 7.39 22.83
C LEU A 353 -31.59 7.11 21.98
N TYR A 354 -31.84 7.95 20.99
CA TYR A 354 -32.87 7.77 19.98
C TYR A 354 -32.22 7.23 18.72
N VAL A 355 -32.72 6.12 18.22
CA VAL A 355 -32.19 5.44 17.03
C VAL A 355 -33.27 5.37 15.96
N ARG A 356 -32.89 5.65 14.72
CA ARG A 356 -33.74 5.50 13.55
C ARG A 356 -32.99 4.79 12.42
N GLY A 357 -33.66 3.86 11.76
CA GLY A 357 -33.07 3.09 10.67
C GLY A 357 -34.05 2.16 9.98
N SER A 358 -33.49 1.15 9.31
CA SER A 358 -34.23 0.06 8.69
C SER A 358 -34.02 -1.21 9.49
N PHE A 359 -34.83 -1.36 10.55
CA PHE A 359 -34.84 -2.49 11.46
C PHE A 359 -36.27 -2.74 11.99
N THR A 360 -36.53 -3.94 12.48
CA THR A 360 -37.85 -4.36 13.00
C THR A 360 -37.83 -4.71 14.49
N ALA A 361 -36.65 -4.94 15.07
CA ALA A 361 -36.50 -5.22 16.49
C ALA A 361 -35.13 -4.78 17.03
N ILE A 362 -35.09 -4.47 18.33
CA ILE A 362 -33.87 -4.23 19.10
C ILE A 362 -33.95 -5.03 20.40
N ASN A 363 -32.92 -5.81 20.72
CA ASN A 363 -32.85 -6.69 21.89
C ASN A 363 -34.10 -7.58 22.04
N GLY A 364 -34.63 -8.05 20.91
CA GLY A 364 -35.85 -8.86 20.81
C GLY A 364 -37.16 -8.11 21.10
N ALA A 365 -37.13 -6.80 21.36
CA ALA A 365 -38.31 -5.94 21.42
C ALA A 365 -38.66 -5.44 20.02
N ASN A 366 -39.93 -5.59 19.61
CA ASN A 366 -40.38 -5.11 18.30
C ASN A 366 -40.48 -3.59 18.29
N VAL A 367 -39.61 -2.94 17.53
CA VAL A 367 -39.53 -1.50 17.34
C VAL A 367 -39.31 -1.26 15.84
N ASP A 368 -40.32 -0.76 15.14
CA ASP A 368 -40.34 -0.66 13.68
C ASP A 368 -39.65 0.62 13.22
N GLY A 369 -38.35 0.50 12.89
CA GLY A 369 -37.52 1.58 12.34
C GLY A 369 -37.16 2.71 13.30
N ILE A 370 -37.74 2.79 14.49
CA ILE A 370 -37.43 3.83 15.49
C ILE A 370 -37.51 3.28 16.92
N ALA A 371 -36.55 3.65 17.77
CA ALA A 371 -36.53 3.24 19.17
C ALA A 371 -35.87 4.27 20.09
N LYS A 372 -36.19 4.18 21.38
CA LYS A 372 -35.52 4.91 22.47
C LYS A 372 -34.83 3.92 23.40
N LEU A 373 -33.57 4.17 23.71
CA LEU A 373 -32.73 3.35 24.57
C LEU A 373 -32.19 4.20 25.73
N ASN A 374 -31.82 3.55 26.83
CA ASN A 374 -30.93 4.19 27.81
C ASN A 374 -29.47 4.12 27.32
N ARG A 375 -28.54 4.75 28.06
CA ARG A 375 -27.10 4.66 27.77
C ARG A 375 -26.58 3.21 27.74
N GLN A 376 -27.19 2.28 28.46
CA GLN A 376 -26.77 0.86 28.50
C GLN A 376 -27.30 0.01 27.33
N GLY A 377 -28.09 0.59 26.41
CA GLY A 377 -28.65 -0.14 25.28
C GLY A 377 -29.95 -0.90 25.60
N ASP A 378 -30.53 -0.71 26.79
CA ASP A 378 -31.86 -1.25 27.08
C ASP A 378 -32.94 -0.44 26.36
N VAL A 379 -33.83 -1.12 25.64
CA VAL A 379 -34.98 -0.49 25.00
C VAL A 379 -35.92 0.06 26.07
N LEU A 380 -36.16 1.37 26.02
CA LEU A 380 -37.11 2.07 26.89
C LEU A 380 -38.50 2.06 26.26
N ALA A 381 -39.52 2.05 27.13
CA ALA A 381 -40.88 2.25 26.66
C ALA A 381 -41.00 3.62 25.99
N TRP A 382 -41.45 3.61 24.74
CA TRP A 382 -41.64 4.78 23.93
C TRP A 382 -42.83 4.54 23.02
N GLU A 383 -43.97 5.07 23.42
CA GLU A 383 -45.20 4.99 22.64
C GLU A 383 -45.34 6.33 21.94
N LEU A 384 -45.10 6.35 20.62
CA LEU A 384 -45.48 7.49 19.81
C LEU A 384 -47.01 7.54 19.82
N ASP A 385 -47.58 8.63 20.33
CA ASP A 385 -49.01 8.88 20.18
C ASP A 385 -49.27 8.94 18.65
N HIS A 386 -50.04 7.99 18.13
CA HIS A 386 -50.31 7.74 16.70
C HIS A 386 -49.24 6.89 15.99
N ASP A 387 -49.67 6.07 15.01
CA ASP A 387 -48.79 5.25 14.16
C ASP A 387 -47.98 6.19 13.24
N ALA A 388 -46.90 6.74 13.79
CA ALA A 388 -46.09 7.78 13.18
C ALA A 388 -45.02 7.20 12.25
N SER A 389 -44.98 7.66 11.00
CA SER A 389 -43.85 7.40 10.10
C SER A 389 -42.90 8.58 10.13
N ILE A 390 -41.82 8.46 10.91
CA ILE A 390 -40.83 9.53 11.07
C ILE A 390 -39.78 9.44 9.95
N ASN A 391 -39.71 10.48 9.13
CA ASN A 391 -38.76 10.59 8.02
C ASN A 391 -37.41 11.18 8.45
N ARG A 392 -37.43 12.12 9.40
CA ARG A 392 -36.23 12.75 9.97
C ARG A 392 -36.56 13.36 11.33
N MET A 393 -35.61 13.35 12.26
CA MET A 393 -35.78 13.92 13.59
C MET A 393 -34.59 14.80 14.00
N THR A 394 -34.85 15.80 14.83
CA THR A 394 -33.82 16.57 15.55
C THR A 394 -34.32 16.93 16.94
N MET A 395 -33.40 17.20 17.87
CA MET A 395 -33.74 17.67 19.21
C MET A 395 -33.55 19.19 19.28
N HIS A 396 -34.52 19.87 19.88
CA HIS A 396 -34.43 21.30 20.19
C HIS A 396 -35.21 21.58 21.48
N ASP A 397 -34.56 22.23 22.45
CA ASP A 397 -35.15 22.55 23.77
C ASP A 397 -35.78 21.35 24.53
N GLY A 398 -35.23 20.14 24.33
CA GLY A 398 -35.73 18.91 24.95
C GLY A 398 -37.00 18.33 24.32
N GLU A 399 -37.44 18.89 23.19
CA GLU A 399 -38.53 18.37 22.36
C GLU A 399 -37.94 17.75 21.06
N ILE A 400 -38.56 16.67 20.59
CA ILE A 400 -38.23 16.05 19.30
C ILE A 400 -39.02 16.76 18.22
N TYR A 401 -38.33 17.35 17.25
CA TYR A 401 -38.94 17.87 16.02
C TYR A 401 -38.78 16.81 14.95
N ALA A 402 -39.87 16.42 14.31
CA ALA A 402 -39.86 15.37 13.31
C ALA A 402 -40.68 15.75 12.08
N VAL A 403 -40.15 15.45 10.89
CA VAL A 403 -40.95 15.34 9.68
C VAL A 403 -41.63 13.99 9.72
N THR A 404 -42.96 13.99 9.73
CA THR A 404 -43.71 12.77 9.99
C THR A 404 -45.08 12.76 9.31
N THR A 405 -45.55 11.56 8.99
CA THR A 405 -46.95 11.29 8.69
C THR A 405 -47.60 10.65 9.91
N LEU A 406 -48.69 11.23 10.40
CA LEU A 406 -49.45 10.77 11.57
C LEU A 406 -50.87 10.34 11.20
N GLU A 407 -51.24 9.12 11.58
CA GLU A 407 -52.64 8.68 11.53
C GLU A 407 -53.43 9.25 12.74
N MET A 408 -53.99 10.44 12.58
CA MET A 408 -54.70 11.17 13.66
C MET A 408 -55.99 10.44 14.08
N THR A 409 -56.69 9.86 13.12
CA THR A 409 -57.80 8.92 13.31
C THR A 409 -57.79 7.87 12.21
N ALA A 410 -58.38 6.69 12.45
CA ALA A 410 -58.34 5.57 11.52
C ALA A 410 -58.70 5.95 10.06
N GLY A 411 -57.71 5.94 9.17
CA GLY A 411 -57.78 6.28 7.75
C GLY A 411 -57.62 7.77 7.39
N ASP A 412 -57.33 8.64 8.36
CA ASP A 412 -57.01 10.06 8.17
C ASP A 412 -55.54 10.31 8.56
N GLU A 413 -54.68 10.39 7.56
CA GLU A 413 -53.26 10.69 7.69
C GLU A 413 -53.03 12.21 7.50
N GLU A 414 -52.26 12.80 8.41
CA GLU A 414 -51.78 14.18 8.32
C GLU A 414 -50.25 14.18 8.23
N GLU A 415 -49.67 15.00 7.37
CA GLU A 415 -48.22 15.10 7.18
C GLU A 415 -47.72 16.52 7.52
N GLY A 416 -46.50 16.60 8.04
CA GLY A 416 -45.82 17.86 8.28
C GLY A 416 -44.68 17.77 9.29
N VAL A 417 -44.37 18.90 9.92
CA VAL A 417 -43.39 19.00 11.00
C VAL A 417 -44.13 19.00 12.33
N ALA A 418 -43.88 17.98 13.14
CA ALA A 418 -44.50 17.78 14.45
C ALA A 418 -43.48 17.87 15.59
N ARG A 419 -43.98 18.20 16.78
CA ARG A 419 -43.22 18.12 18.03
C ARG A 419 -43.70 16.96 18.88
N PHE A 420 -42.76 16.25 19.47
CA PHE A 420 -43.00 15.20 20.44
C PHE A 420 -42.22 15.49 21.72
N ALA A 421 -42.80 15.15 22.86
CA ALA A 421 -42.05 15.11 24.10
C ALA A 421 -41.11 13.90 24.10
N ASP A 422 -40.15 13.89 25.02
CA ASP A 422 -39.25 12.76 25.27
C ASP A 422 -39.99 11.42 25.47
N ASP A 423 -41.18 11.45 26.09
CA ASP A 423 -41.99 10.24 26.30
C ASP A 423 -42.74 9.73 25.06
N GLY A 424 -42.63 10.44 23.92
CA GLY A 424 -43.30 10.10 22.66
C GLY A 424 -44.66 10.75 22.48
N SER A 425 -45.16 11.49 23.49
CA SER A 425 -46.44 12.17 23.37
C SER A 425 -46.40 13.29 22.32
N PHE A 426 -47.44 13.35 21.49
CA PHE A 426 -47.58 14.36 20.45
C PHE A 426 -47.92 15.72 21.10
N LEU A 427 -47.03 16.71 20.92
CA LEU A 427 -47.19 18.06 21.46
C LEU A 427 -47.91 19.02 20.51
N GLY A 428 -47.97 18.67 19.23
CA GLY A 428 -48.67 19.42 18.19
C GLY A 428 -47.84 19.63 16.93
N TRP A 429 -48.53 20.02 15.85
CA TRP A 429 -47.90 20.46 14.61
C TRP A 429 -47.17 21.79 14.79
N VAL A 430 -45.94 21.88 14.28
CA VAL A 430 -45.28 23.15 13.97
C VAL A 430 -45.88 23.71 12.70
N ALA A 431 -45.90 22.91 11.64
CA ALA A 431 -46.56 23.21 10.38
C ALA A 431 -47.07 21.91 9.75
N GLN A 432 -48.26 21.98 9.15
CA GLN A 432 -48.77 20.90 8.29
C GLN A 432 -48.34 21.25 6.87
N ILE A 433 -47.41 20.47 6.33
CA ILE A 433 -46.80 20.71 5.03
C ILE A 433 -46.73 19.40 4.25
N ASP A 434 -46.85 19.51 2.94
CA ASP A 434 -46.80 18.39 1.99
C ASP A 434 -45.65 18.63 0.98
N PRO A 435 -44.41 18.24 1.32
CA PRO A 435 -43.31 18.22 0.36
C PRO A 435 -43.52 17.10 -0.67
N ASP A 436 -43.23 17.36 -1.94
CA ASP A 436 -43.44 16.38 -3.02
C ASP A 436 -42.39 15.24 -3.06
N GLU A 437 -41.31 15.36 -2.30
CA GLU A 437 -40.19 14.41 -2.26
C GLU A 437 -39.46 14.48 -0.90
N THR A 438 -38.42 13.66 -0.74
CA THR A 438 -37.71 13.46 0.53
C THR A 438 -36.96 14.68 1.08
N ILE A 439 -37.00 14.82 2.42
CA ILE A 439 -36.18 15.75 3.19
C ILE A 439 -34.91 15.02 3.66
N SER A 440 -33.75 15.51 3.22
CA SER A 440 -32.43 14.95 3.54
C SER A 440 -31.82 15.53 4.80
N HIS A 441 -32.19 16.74 5.22
CA HIS A 441 -31.69 17.42 6.43
C HIS A 441 -32.75 18.35 7.02
N MET A 442 -32.76 18.48 8.34
CA MET A 442 -33.62 19.41 9.08
C MET A 442 -32.86 19.96 10.28
N THR A 443 -32.98 21.25 10.52
CA THR A 443 -32.46 21.90 11.74
C THR A 443 -33.47 22.91 12.28
N VAL A 444 -33.43 23.15 13.59
CA VAL A 444 -34.26 24.15 14.27
C VAL A 444 -33.32 25.20 14.85
N ALA A 445 -33.46 26.44 14.39
CA ALA A 445 -32.65 27.55 14.88
C ALA A 445 -33.10 28.00 16.28
N GLU A 446 -32.26 28.79 16.97
CA GLU A 446 -32.57 29.30 18.32
C GLU A 446 -33.86 30.13 18.40
N ASP A 447 -34.29 30.73 17.29
CA ASP A 447 -35.56 31.46 17.20
C ASP A 447 -36.78 30.54 17.02
N GLY A 448 -36.59 29.22 16.96
CA GLY A 448 -37.63 28.22 16.74
C GLY A 448 -38.03 28.06 15.26
N ALA A 449 -37.38 28.75 14.32
CA ALA A 449 -37.62 28.53 12.90
C ALA A 449 -37.03 27.19 12.45
N VAL A 450 -37.78 26.45 11.63
CA VAL A 450 -37.37 25.15 11.08
C VAL A 450 -36.84 25.35 9.67
N TYR A 451 -35.65 24.83 9.40
CA TYR A 451 -35.02 24.83 8.08
C TYR A 451 -34.93 23.39 7.59
N MET A 452 -35.36 23.17 6.36
CA MET A 452 -35.40 21.86 5.72
C MET A 452 -34.68 21.92 4.39
N ALA A 453 -33.92 20.86 4.11
CA ALA A 453 -33.21 20.66 2.87
C ALA A 453 -33.45 19.24 2.35
N GLY A 454 -33.54 19.05 1.04
CA GLY A 454 -33.97 17.79 0.44
C GLY A 454 -33.97 17.77 -1.08
N ASN A 455 -34.67 16.78 -1.62
CA ASN A 455 -34.87 16.57 -3.06
C ASN A 455 -36.26 17.08 -3.54
N PHE A 456 -37.01 17.76 -2.66
CA PHE A 456 -38.34 18.29 -2.97
C PHE A 456 -38.28 19.49 -3.92
N THR A 457 -39.25 19.58 -4.82
CA THR A 457 -39.41 20.67 -5.80
C THR A 457 -40.59 21.59 -5.47
N GLU A 458 -41.46 21.18 -4.55
CA GLU A 458 -42.55 21.98 -4.01
C GLU A 458 -42.87 21.62 -2.56
N VAL A 459 -43.46 22.57 -1.83
CA VAL A 459 -44.06 22.36 -0.52
C VAL A 459 -45.43 23.02 -0.54
N ASP A 460 -46.49 22.24 -0.28
CA ASP A 460 -47.90 22.68 -0.39
C ASP A 460 -48.27 23.25 -1.78
N GLY A 461 -47.61 22.74 -2.83
CA GLY A 461 -47.77 23.21 -4.22
C GLY A 461 -47.13 24.58 -4.50
N GLU A 462 -46.43 25.17 -3.52
CA GLU A 462 -45.57 26.34 -3.73
C GLU A 462 -44.17 25.86 -4.15
N PRO A 463 -43.61 26.34 -5.28
CA PRO A 463 -42.30 25.89 -5.76
C PRO A 463 -41.20 26.09 -4.73
N ARG A 464 -40.36 25.08 -4.51
CA ARG A 464 -39.19 25.09 -3.63
C ARG A 464 -38.05 24.39 -4.35
N ASP A 465 -36.84 24.95 -4.34
CA ASP A 465 -35.68 24.28 -4.93
C ASP A 465 -34.98 23.56 -3.77
N GLY A 466 -35.45 22.38 -3.35
CA GLY A 466 -34.82 21.57 -2.31
C GLY A 466 -34.59 22.22 -0.93
N PHE A 467 -35.09 23.44 -0.68
CA PHE A 467 -34.92 24.21 0.54
C PHE A 467 -36.23 24.89 0.96
N ALA A 468 -36.54 24.84 2.25
CA ALA A 468 -37.69 25.52 2.83
C ALA A 468 -37.40 25.97 4.26
N ARG A 469 -37.98 27.11 4.63
CA ARG A 469 -37.99 27.63 6.01
C ARG A 469 -39.44 27.76 6.49
N ILE A 470 -39.71 27.23 7.67
CA ILE A 470 -40.93 27.48 8.45
C ILE A 470 -40.55 28.47 9.55
N ASP A 471 -41.28 29.56 9.67
CA ASP A 471 -41.00 30.55 10.72
C ASP A 471 -41.49 30.10 12.11
N GLU A 472 -41.19 30.90 13.13
CA GLU A 472 -41.58 30.64 14.54
C GLU A 472 -43.10 30.50 14.76
N ASN A 473 -43.93 30.93 13.80
CA ASN A 473 -45.39 30.83 13.87
C ASN A 473 -45.95 29.59 13.16
N GLY A 474 -45.09 28.80 12.50
CA GLY A 474 -45.52 27.65 11.71
C GLY A 474 -45.90 27.99 10.28
N ASP A 475 -45.63 29.22 9.82
CA ASP A 475 -45.94 29.64 8.45
C ASP A 475 -44.76 29.33 7.51
N LEU A 476 -45.06 28.79 6.33
CA LEU A 476 -44.07 28.57 5.28
C LEU A 476 -43.55 29.94 4.78
N SER A 477 -42.27 30.20 5.00
CA SER A 477 -41.62 31.46 4.63
C SER A 477 -41.61 31.67 3.11
N ALA A 478 -41.62 32.95 2.72
CA ALA A 478 -41.39 33.37 1.34
C ALA A 478 -39.89 33.45 0.97
N LEU A 479 -39.00 33.16 1.93
CA LEU A 479 -37.56 33.07 1.68
C LEU A 479 -37.27 31.93 0.69
N MET A 480 -36.62 32.28 -0.41
CA MET A 480 -36.22 31.36 -1.47
C MET A 480 -34.72 31.51 -1.69
N ILE A 481 -34.02 30.39 -1.82
CA ILE A 481 -32.59 30.35 -2.11
C ILE A 481 -32.40 29.76 -3.51
N ASP A 482 -31.72 30.49 -4.39
CA ASP A 482 -31.30 30.00 -5.71
C ASP A 482 -29.89 29.43 -5.56
N HIS A 483 -29.81 28.16 -5.17
CA HIS A 483 -28.52 27.48 -4.98
C HIS A 483 -28.02 26.83 -6.28
N GLY A 484 -28.91 26.40 -7.17
CA GLY A 484 -28.56 25.79 -8.46
C GLY A 484 -28.05 24.34 -8.36
N PHE A 485 -28.42 23.63 -7.29
CA PHE A 485 -28.11 22.21 -7.07
C PHE A 485 -29.28 21.37 -7.55
N ASN A 486 -29.03 20.12 -7.93
CA ASN A 486 -30.13 19.19 -8.23
C ASN A 486 -30.76 18.61 -6.96
N TRP A 487 -29.97 18.45 -5.90
CA TRP A 487 -30.40 17.93 -4.60
C TRP A 487 -29.52 18.52 -3.50
N VAL A 488 -30.14 19.15 -2.50
CA VAL A 488 -29.44 19.58 -1.28
C VAL A 488 -29.20 18.38 -0.35
N GLY A 489 -27.92 18.03 -0.17
CA GLY A 489 -27.46 16.89 0.61
C GLY A 489 -27.05 17.23 2.03
N ALA A 490 -26.72 18.48 2.34
CA ALA A 490 -26.30 18.95 3.66
C ALA A 490 -26.78 20.39 3.93
N LEU A 491 -27.05 20.70 5.20
CA LEU A 491 -27.57 21.99 5.66
C LEU A 491 -26.93 22.36 7.02
N LEU A 492 -26.42 23.57 7.12
CA LEU A 492 -26.05 24.23 8.38
C LEU A 492 -26.67 25.63 8.41
N VAL A 493 -27.23 26.02 9.55
CA VAL A 493 -27.76 27.37 9.78
C VAL A 493 -27.06 27.95 11.00
N THR A 494 -26.43 29.10 10.83
CA THR A 494 -25.77 29.87 11.89
C THR A 494 -26.56 31.15 12.17
N ASP A 495 -26.07 32.01 13.05
CA ASP A 495 -26.74 33.28 13.35
C ASP A 495 -26.89 34.18 12.12
N ASP A 496 -25.88 34.21 11.26
CA ASP A 496 -25.79 35.14 10.13
C ASP A 496 -25.98 34.46 8.75
N ALA A 497 -25.80 33.14 8.64
CA ALA A 497 -25.71 32.47 7.35
C ALA A 497 -26.40 31.09 7.28
N ILE A 498 -26.76 30.69 6.07
CA ILE A 498 -27.25 29.36 5.70
C ILE A 498 -26.23 28.74 4.74
N TYR A 499 -25.68 27.59 5.09
CA TYR A 499 -24.77 26.83 4.24
C TYR A 499 -25.49 25.62 3.67
N LEU A 500 -25.45 25.48 2.35
CA LEU A 500 -26.06 24.36 1.62
C LEU A 500 -24.99 23.60 0.86
N GLY A 501 -25.04 22.28 0.98
CA GLY A 501 -24.19 21.36 0.24
C GLY A 501 -24.99 20.52 -0.75
N GLU A 502 -24.46 20.28 -1.94
CA GLU A 502 -25.06 19.39 -2.94
C GLU A 502 -24.82 17.93 -2.56
N SER A 503 -25.86 17.11 -2.66
CA SER A 503 -25.79 15.65 -2.49
C SER A 503 -24.88 15.03 -3.57
N PRO A 504 -24.12 13.96 -3.29
CA PRO A 504 -23.19 13.34 -4.23
C PRO A 504 -23.88 12.68 -5.44
N PHE A 505 -24.35 13.49 -6.40
CA PHE A 505 -24.91 13.08 -7.68
C PHE A 505 -24.26 13.88 -8.83
N PRO A 506 -24.21 13.35 -10.06
CA PRO A 506 -23.52 13.99 -11.17
C PRO A 506 -24.21 15.32 -11.55
N SER A 507 -23.64 16.41 -11.07
CA SER A 507 -24.11 17.78 -11.32
C SER A 507 -22.96 18.68 -11.78
N LEU A 508 -23.32 19.72 -12.54
CA LEU A 508 -22.41 20.64 -13.23
C LEU A 508 -22.06 21.89 -12.37
N SER A 509 -22.27 21.87 -11.05
CA SER A 509 -22.18 23.07 -10.21
C SER A 509 -21.24 22.95 -9.00
N THR A 510 -20.93 24.10 -8.40
CA THR A 510 -20.19 24.25 -7.13
C THR A 510 -20.91 23.48 -6.02
N PRO A 511 -20.31 22.47 -5.37
CA PRO A 511 -21.02 21.55 -4.47
C PRO A 511 -21.44 22.17 -3.12
N LEU A 512 -21.17 23.46 -2.91
CA LEU A 512 -21.26 24.11 -1.61
C LEU A 512 -21.45 25.61 -1.79
N LYS A 513 -22.42 26.20 -1.09
CA LYS A 513 -22.73 27.64 -1.12
C LYS A 513 -23.18 28.15 0.25
N ALA A 514 -22.98 29.44 0.49
CA ALA A 514 -23.44 30.14 1.68
C ALA A 514 -24.37 31.30 1.29
N PHE A 515 -25.38 31.55 2.12
CA PHE A 515 -26.42 32.55 1.89
C PHE A 515 -26.65 33.34 3.18
N ASP A 516 -26.99 34.62 3.05
CA ASP A 516 -27.42 35.45 4.18
C ASP A 516 -28.73 34.87 4.73
N ARG A 517 -28.78 34.63 6.05
CA ARG A 517 -29.90 33.93 6.69
C ARG A 517 -31.25 34.63 6.51
N ASP A 518 -31.26 35.96 6.53
CA ASP A 518 -32.48 36.76 6.53
C ASP A 518 -32.98 37.06 5.11
N THR A 519 -32.05 37.33 4.19
CA THR A 519 -32.37 37.77 2.83
C THR A 519 -32.34 36.65 1.80
N GLY A 520 -31.57 35.58 2.05
CA GLY A 520 -31.31 34.51 1.08
C GLY A 520 -30.34 34.90 -0.03
N ASP A 521 -29.72 36.08 0.06
CA ASP A 521 -28.72 36.54 -0.90
C ASP A 521 -27.45 35.67 -0.77
N GLU A 522 -26.93 35.18 -1.90
CA GLU A 522 -25.69 34.39 -1.94
C GLU A 522 -24.51 35.22 -1.40
N LEU A 523 -23.84 34.67 -0.38
CA LEU A 523 -22.64 35.26 0.21
C LEU A 523 -21.43 34.94 -0.67
N ASN A 524 -20.48 35.87 -0.75
CA ASN A 524 -19.25 35.68 -1.50
C ASN A 524 -18.27 34.79 -0.70
N TRP A 525 -18.58 33.51 -0.65
CA TRP A 525 -17.83 32.42 -0.04
C TRP A 525 -17.01 31.70 -1.14
N PRO A 526 -15.85 31.08 -0.85
CA PRO A 526 -14.97 30.51 -1.87
C PRO A 526 -15.74 29.47 -2.69
N GLU A 527 -15.72 29.64 -4.01
CA GLU A 527 -16.23 28.62 -4.90
C GLU A 527 -15.37 27.36 -4.72
N ALA A 528 -15.98 26.27 -4.24
CA ALA A 528 -15.42 24.94 -4.43
C ALA A 528 -15.47 24.65 -5.94
N GLN A 529 -14.41 25.02 -6.66
CA GLN A 529 -14.32 24.92 -8.12
C GLN A 529 -14.21 23.45 -8.57
N PRO A 530 -15.20 22.89 -9.29
CA PRO A 530 -15.00 21.62 -9.98
C PRO A 530 -14.20 21.88 -11.27
N ASN A 531 -12.93 21.48 -11.32
CA ASN A 531 -12.21 21.44 -12.58
C ASN A 531 -12.68 20.21 -13.38
N TYR A 532 -13.50 20.43 -14.41
CA TYR A 532 -14.09 19.37 -15.25
C TYR A 532 -13.04 18.64 -16.08
N GLY A 533 -12.84 17.36 -15.76
CA GLY A 533 -12.55 16.30 -16.73
C GLY A 533 -13.76 15.37 -16.74
N ASN A 534 -14.23 15.00 -17.93
CA ASN A 534 -15.56 14.49 -18.28
C ASN A 534 -15.94 13.10 -17.71
N LEU A 535 -15.89 12.94 -16.39
CA LEU A 535 -16.38 11.77 -15.66
C LEU A 535 -17.60 12.22 -14.86
N GLY A 536 -18.80 11.83 -15.29
CA GLY A 536 -20.04 12.12 -14.58
C GLY A 536 -20.22 11.29 -13.31
N TRP A 537 -19.32 11.44 -12.33
CA TRP A 537 -19.34 10.70 -11.06
C TRP A 537 -19.00 11.60 -9.87
N SER A 538 -19.66 11.32 -8.74
CA SER A 538 -20.12 12.23 -7.68
C SER A 538 -19.09 13.17 -7.04
N VAL A 539 -19.35 14.47 -7.07
CA VAL A 539 -18.75 15.48 -6.16
C VAL A 539 -19.91 15.96 -5.29
N GLY A 540 -19.75 15.95 -3.97
CA GLY A 540 -20.86 16.33 -3.08
C GLY A 540 -20.44 16.49 -1.64
N VAL A 541 -21.21 17.29 -0.92
CA VAL A 541 -21.06 17.55 0.51
C VAL A 541 -21.94 16.58 1.27
N SER A 542 -21.34 15.79 2.14
CA SER A 542 -22.02 14.84 3.03
C SER A 542 -22.49 15.50 4.32
N ASN A 543 -21.71 16.46 4.84
CA ASN A 543 -22.00 17.13 6.10
C ASN A 543 -21.39 18.55 6.13
N ILE A 544 -22.04 19.47 6.84
CA ILE A 544 -21.55 20.80 7.16
C ILE A 544 -21.82 21.05 8.64
N GLN A 545 -20.82 21.50 9.38
CA GLN A 545 -20.92 21.76 10.82
C GLN A 545 -20.16 23.03 11.21
N GLU A 546 -20.68 23.77 12.20
CA GLU A 546 -19.96 24.90 12.82
C GLU A 546 -19.13 24.41 14.02
N ILE A 547 -17.86 24.84 14.09
CA ILE A 547 -16.86 24.38 15.06
C ILE A 547 -15.96 25.54 15.44
N ASP A 548 -16.03 25.99 16.70
CA ASP A 548 -15.33 27.18 17.21
C ASP A 548 -15.51 28.43 16.34
N GLY A 549 -16.71 28.58 15.78
CA GLY A 549 -17.02 29.67 14.86
C GLY A 549 -16.36 29.53 13.48
N ASN A 550 -15.90 28.34 13.10
CA ASN A 550 -15.44 27.99 11.75
C ASN A 550 -16.40 26.96 11.14
N ILE A 551 -16.37 26.80 9.81
CA ILE A 551 -17.26 25.92 9.07
C ILE A 551 -16.47 24.71 8.59
N LEU A 552 -16.73 23.55 9.18
CA LEU A 552 -16.23 22.26 8.72
C LEU A 552 -17.18 21.70 7.67
N VAL A 553 -16.61 21.27 6.56
CA VAL A 553 -17.33 20.68 5.44
C VAL A 553 -16.71 19.34 5.15
N THR A 554 -17.53 18.28 5.02
CA THR A 554 -17.04 16.96 4.62
C THR A 554 -17.81 16.42 3.42
N GLY A 555 -17.16 15.55 2.65
CA GLY A 555 -17.71 15.08 1.38
C GLY A 555 -16.66 14.50 0.45
N LEU A 556 -17.03 14.29 -0.80
CA LEU A 556 -16.08 13.88 -1.84
C LEU A 556 -15.72 15.10 -2.70
N PHE A 557 -14.52 15.64 -2.51
CA PHE A 557 -14.05 16.80 -3.26
C PHE A 557 -12.87 16.44 -4.18
N ARG A 558 -12.95 16.89 -5.44
CA ARG A 558 -11.80 16.82 -6.35
C ARG A 558 -10.81 17.95 -6.09
N TYR A 559 -11.36 19.14 -5.84
CA TYR A 559 -10.64 20.34 -5.41
C TYR A 559 -11.51 21.11 -4.41
N ILE A 560 -10.91 21.74 -3.41
CA ILE A 560 -11.60 22.63 -2.47
C ILE A 560 -10.71 23.84 -2.18
N GLY A 561 -11.21 25.06 -2.38
CA GLY A 561 -10.40 26.28 -2.26
C GLY A 561 -9.21 26.38 -3.23
N GLY A 562 -9.19 25.61 -4.32
CA GLY A 562 -8.06 25.54 -5.28
C GLY A 562 -7.05 24.42 -4.99
N GLU A 563 -7.14 23.78 -3.83
CA GLU A 563 -6.28 22.69 -3.40
C GLU A 563 -6.85 21.33 -3.83
N ARG A 564 -5.98 20.37 -4.18
CA ARG A 564 -6.37 19.05 -4.72
C ARG A 564 -6.70 18.07 -3.59
N GLN A 565 -7.76 17.27 -3.78
CA GLN A 565 -8.08 16.06 -2.98
C GLN A 565 -8.14 16.21 -1.45
N LYS A 566 -9.07 17.00 -0.92
CA LYS A 566 -9.47 16.87 0.49
C LYS A 566 -10.84 16.20 0.58
N ASN A 567 -11.10 15.32 1.57
CA ASN A 567 -12.45 14.79 1.87
C ASN A 567 -13.15 15.60 2.98
N TYR A 568 -12.44 16.58 3.53
CA TYR A 568 -12.97 17.59 4.43
C TYR A 568 -12.22 18.91 4.24
N ALA A 569 -12.81 20.01 4.66
CA ALA A 569 -12.17 21.32 4.69
C ALA A 569 -12.74 22.16 5.82
N LEU A 570 -11.86 22.87 6.52
CA LEU A 570 -12.23 23.85 7.52
C LEU A 570 -12.10 25.25 6.94
N PHE A 571 -13.15 26.06 7.08
CA PHE A 571 -13.20 27.42 6.59
C PHE A 571 -13.48 28.39 7.73
N SER A 572 -12.94 29.62 7.64
CA SER A 572 -13.51 30.72 8.42
C SER A 572 -14.96 31.00 7.99
N PRO A 573 -15.78 31.69 8.80
CA PRO A 573 -17.13 32.11 8.39
C PRO A 573 -17.15 32.90 7.08
N GLU A 574 -16.12 33.70 6.85
CA GLU A 574 -15.95 34.48 5.62
C GLU A 574 -15.47 33.64 4.43
N GLY A 575 -15.15 32.36 4.66
CA GLY A 575 -14.77 31.41 3.62
C GLY A 575 -13.29 31.43 3.30
N THR A 576 -12.44 31.80 4.25
CA THR A 576 -11.02 31.56 4.07
C THR A 576 -10.74 30.10 4.40
N LEU A 577 -10.18 29.33 3.45
CA LEU A 577 -9.70 27.98 3.75
C LEU A 577 -8.62 28.09 4.83
N LEU A 578 -8.82 27.42 5.95
CA LEU A 578 -7.86 27.34 7.05
C LEU A 578 -6.93 26.15 6.78
N ASP A 579 -5.62 26.31 7.03
CA ASP A 579 -4.63 25.27 6.75
C ASP A 579 -5.03 23.94 7.41
N GLY A 580 -5.08 22.89 6.60
CA GLY A 580 -5.31 21.51 6.99
C GLY A 580 -4.50 20.62 6.05
N PRO A 581 -4.04 19.44 6.50
CA PRO A 581 -2.97 18.68 5.85
C PRO A 581 -3.24 18.37 4.38
N GLU A 582 -2.16 18.29 3.59
CA GLU A 582 -2.20 17.80 2.21
C GLU A 582 -2.54 16.29 2.22
N LEU A 583 -3.72 15.93 1.71
CA LEU A 583 -4.06 14.55 1.37
C LEU A 583 -3.86 14.33 -0.13
N ARG A 584 -3.08 13.32 -0.52
CA ARG A 584 -2.85 12.95 -1.93
C ARG A 584 -3.13 11.46 -2.15
N LEU A 585 -3.81 11.10 -3.23
CA LEU A 585 -3.94 9.71 -3.69
C LEU A 585 -3.09 9.43 -4.95
N PRO A 586 -2.40 8.27 -5.03
CA PRO A 586 -1.98 7.67 -6.29
C PRO A 586 -3.18 7.06 -7.04
N ARG A 587 -3.11 6.95 -8.38
CA ARG A 587 -4.12 6.26 -9.20
C ARG A 587 -3.56 4.97 -9.81
N GLY A 588 -4.11 3.85 -9.36
CA GLY A 588 -4.38 2.58 -10.08
C GLY A 588 -3.25 1.97 -10.91
N ALA A 589 -2.55 0.98 -10.37
CA ALA A 589 -1.67 0.07 -11.13
C ALA A 589 -2.30 -1.34 -11.23
N SER A 590 -2.42 -1.92 -12.42
CA SER A 590 -2.94 -3.28 -12.67
C SER A 590 -1.90 -4.38 -12.67
N ARG A 591 -0.65 -4.06 -13.01
CA ARG A 591 0.43 -5.03 -13.23
C ARG A 591 1.80 -4.33 -13.21
N VAL A 592 2.86 -5.02 -12.78
CA VAL A 592 4.23 -4.46 -12.68
C VAL A 592 5.28 -5.42 -13.27
N ILE A 593 6.26 -4.86 -13.98
CA ILE A 593 7.49 -5.53 -14.45
C ILE A 593 8.67 -4.72 -13.93
N VAL A 594 9.72 -5.43 -13.56
CA VAL A 594 10.95 -4.84 -13.06
C VAL A 594 12.06 -4.92 -14.11
N GLU A 595 12.79 -3.82 -14.30
CA GLU A 595 14.12 -3.81 -14.92
C GLU A 595 15.16 -3.26 -13.92
N ASP A 596 16.45 -3.61 -14.11
CA ASP A 596 17.58 -3.29 -13.20
C ASP A 596 17.67 -1.80 -12.77
N ASP A 597 17.08 -0.87 -13.54
CA ASP A 597 17.11 0.57 -13.30
C ASP A 597 15.74 1.29 -13.33
N ARG A 598 14.62 0.56 -13.45
CA ARG A 598 13.26 1.14 -13.54
C ARG A 598 12.13 0.13 -13.31
N LEU A 599 10.99 0.60 -12.79
CA LEU A 599 9.74 -0.17 -12.71
C LEU A 599 8.81 0.21 -13.87
N LEU A 600 8.35 -0.78 -14.63
CA LEU A 600 7.30 -0.64 -15.64
C LEU A 600 5.97 -1.03 -15.01
N PHE A 601 5.01 -0.11 -14.99
CA PHE A 601 3.68 -0.40 -14.45
C PHE A 601 2.57 0.02 -15.42
N ALA A 602 1.44 -0.65 -15.32
CA ALA A 602 0.28 -0.36 -16.17
C ALA A 602 -0.89 0.12 -15.34
N THR A 603 -1.56 1.18 -15.78
CA THR A 603 -2.63 1.78 -14.97
C THR A 603 -4.03 1.31 -15.39
N THR A 604 -4.91 1.04 -14.42
CA THR A 604 -6.34 0.82 -14.67
C THR A 604 -7.08 2.15 -14.75
N GLY A 605 -7.28 2.63 -15.97
CA GLY A 605 -8.18 3.74 -16.25
C GLY A 605 -8.93 3.48 -17.54
N THR A 606 -10.26 3.48 -17.50
CA THR A 606 -11.06 3.61 -18.72
C THR A 606 -10.89 5.04 -19.24
N VAL A 607 -10.00 5.22 -20.22
CA VAL A 607 -9.69 6.53 -20.80
C VAL A 607 -10.79 6.94 -21.79
N TRP A 608 -11.72 7.79 -21.34
CA TRP A 608 -12.60 8.56 -22.23
C TRP A 608 -12.08 9.98 -22.49
N ASP A 609 -10.85 10.29 -22.08
CA ASP A 609 -10.19 11.58 -22.32
C ASP A 609 -9.07 11.44 -23.38
N LEU A 610 -9.28 12.02 -24.56
CA LEU A 610 -8.34 11.97 -25.69
C LEU A 610 -7.07 12.82 -25.48
N GLN A 611 -6.88 13.43 -24.30
CA GLN A 611 -5.74 14.30 -24.00
C GLN A 611 -4.73 13.73 -22.98
N ASP A 612 -5.00 12.56 -22.38
CA ASP A 612 -4.13 11.98 -21.36
C ASP A 612 -3.94 10.45 -21.57
N PRO A 613 -3.02 10.03 -22.45
CA PRO A 613 -2.84 8.64 -22.86
C PRO A 613 -2.05 7.83 -21.82
N ARG A 614 -2.52 7.72 -20.57
CA ARG A 614 -1.83 6.94 -19.52
C ARG A 614 -2.38 5.52 -19.46
N GLY A 615 -1.62 4.57 -20.02
CA GLY A 615 -1.90 3.13 -19.96
C GLY A 615 -0.70 2.26 -19.60
N ILE A 616 0.53 2.80 -19.68
CA ILE A 616 1.80 2.23 -19.19
C ILE A 616 2.63 3.43 -18.70
N GLY A 617 3.42 3.27 -17.64
CA GLY A 617 4.34 4.29 -17.11
C GLY A 617 5.63 3.65 -16.59
N THR A 618 6.69 4.47 -16.49
CA THR A 618 7.95 4.06 -15.87
C THR A 618 8.19 4.87 -14.59
N LEU A 619 8.53 4.20 -13.50
CA LEU A 619 9.09 4.81 -12.30
C LEU A 619 10.61 4.63 -12.34
N ASP A 620 11.39 5.70 -12.20
CA ASP A 620 12.82 5.53 -11.95
C ASP A 620 13.09 5.20 -10.47
N MET A 621 14.31 4.74 -10.17
CA MET A 621 14.69 4.26 -8.84
C MET A 621 14.64 5.32 -7.72
N ALA A 622 14.38 6.60 -8.04
CA ALA A 622 14.17 7.67 -7.07
C ALA A 622 12.68 7.97 -6.80
N GLY A 623 11.76 7.21 -7.42
CA GLY A 623 10.32 7.46 -7.37
C GLY A 623 9.87 8.60 -8.30
N GLU A 624 10.73 9.07 -9.22
CA GLU A 624 10.35 10.09 -10.19
C GLU A 624 9.56 9.43 -11.34
N PHE A 625 8.33 9.89 -11.55
CA PHE A 625 7.49 9.42 -12.64
C PHE A 625 8.04 9.96 -13.98
N ARG A 626 8.43 9.08 -14.88
CA ARG A 626 8.79 9.45 -16.26
C ARG A 626 7.66 9.04 -17.20
N ASP A 627 7.11 10.02 -17.91
CA ASP A 627 6.14 9.82 -19.00
C ASP A 627 6.74 8.91 -20.08
N TRP A 628 6.43 7.62 -20.02
CA TRP A 628 6.66 6.66 -21.07
C TRP A 628 5.30 6.15 -21.53
N GLY A 629 4.78 6.67 -22.64
CA GLY A 629 3.37 6.45 -22.99
C GLY A 629 3.13 6.15 -24.45
N PRO A 630 3.07 4.88 -24.86
CA PRO A 630 2.13 4.49 -25.90
C PRO A 630 0.74 4.34 -25.25
N GLY A 631 -0.08 5.37 -25.43
CA GLY A 631 -1.45 5.42 -24.92
C GLY A 631 -2.28 4.21 -25.25
N MET A 632 -2.88 3.63 -24.23
CA MET A 632 -3.55 2.35 -24.29
C MET A 632 -4.96 2.61 -23.73
N GLY A 633 -5.92 2.93 -24.61
CA GLY A 633 -7.27 3.44 -24.23
C GLY A 633 -8.28 2.43 -23.68
N SER A 634 -7.85 1.45 -22.86
CA SER A 634 -8.68 0.37 -22.27
C SER A 634 -8.02 -0.19 -21.00
N THR A 635 -8.69 -1.05 -20.23
CA THR A 635 -8.10 -1.74 -19.07
C THR A 635 -7.06 -2.75 -19.53
N VAL A 636 -5.84 -2.66 -19.01
CA VAL A 636 -4.80 -3.65 -19.25
C VAL A 636 -4.94 -4.82 -18.28
N THR A 637 -4.87 -6.05 -18.79
CA THR A 637 -5.12 -7.27 -18.00
C THR A 637 -4.00 -8.30 -18.06
N ALA A 638 -3.05 -8.14 -18.97
CA ALA A 638 -1.89 -9.02 -19.04
C ALA A 638 -0.68 -8.30 -19.65
N PHE A 639 0.51 -8.69 -19.22
CA PHE A 639 1.78 -8.32 -19.85
C PHE A 639 2.66 -9.54 -20.01
N ALA A 640 3.53 -9.50 -21.00
CA ALA A 640 4.68 -10.38 -21.10
C ALA A 640 5.79 -9.64 -21.84
N GLU A 641 7.03 -10.02 -21.58
CA GLU A 641 8.17 -9.49 -22.30
C GLU A 641 8.93 -10.58 -23.04
N THR A 642 9.60 -10.16 -24.10
CA THR A 642 10.64 -10.92 -24.78
C THR A 642 11.89 -10.05 -24.82
N HIS A 643 12.97 -10.55 -25.43
CA HIS A 643 14.19 -9.76 -25.58
C HIS A 643 13.96 -8.40 -26.25
N ASP A 644 13.11 -8.35 -27.29
CA ASP A 644 12.94 -7.16 -28.14
C ASP A 644 11.62 -6.40 -27.89
N TYR A 645 10.62 -7.03 -27.28
CA TYR A 645 9.26 -6.47 -27.24
C TYR A 645 8.55 -6.66 -25.90
N ILE A 646 7.67 -5.70 -25.59
CA ILE A 646 6.65 -5.78 -24.54
C ILE A 646 5.30 -6.06 -25.20
N TYR A 647 4.62 -7.10 -24.73
CA TYR A 647 3.28 -7.51 -25.16
C TYR A 647 2.26 -7.17 -24.08
N VAL A 648 1.07 -6.77 -24.52
CA VAL A 648 0.06 -6.25 -23.61
C VAL A 648 -1.35 -6.68 -24.02
N GLY A 649 -2.05 -7.34 -23.10
CA GLY A 649 -3.44 -7.80 -23.25
C GLY A 649 -4.44 -6.89 -22.55
N SER A 650 -5.66 -6.79 -23.05
CA SER A 650 -6.68 -5.86 -22.54
C SER A 650 -8.12 -6.38 -22.66
N LEU A 651 -9.06 -5.67 -22.02
CA LEU A 651 -10.49 -6.01 -21.99
C LEU A 651 -11.31 -5.48 -23.19
N GLY A 652 -10.69 -4.95 -24.25
CA GLY A 652 -11.43 -4.63 -25.49
C GLY A 652 -10.69 -3.85 -26.58
N GLU A 653 -11.45 -3.38 -27.59
CA GLU A 653 -10.99 -2.60 -28.73
C GLU A 653 -10.38 -1.26 -28.29
N ARG A 654 -9.16 -0.96 -28.75
CA ARG A 654 -8.44 0.27 -28.34
C ARG A 654 -8.28 1.26 -29.48
N THR A 655 -7.69 2.42 -29.15
CA THR A 655 -6.83 3.17 -30.06
C THR A 655 -5.43 3.29 -29.43
N ALA A 656 -4.40 2.69 -30.03
CA ALA A 656 -2.99 2.94 -29.69
C ALA A 656 -2.45 4.00 -30.65
N GLU A 657 -2.03 5.15 -30.15
CA GLU A 657 -1.70 6.33 -30.97
C GLU A 657 -2.81 6.73 -31.99
N GLY A 658 -4.07 6.41 -31.70
CA GLY A 658 -5.21 6.63 -32.60
C GLY A 658 -5.56 5.46 -33.54
N ILE A 659 -4.95 4.28 -33.40
CA ILE A 659 -5.14 3.10 -34.28
C ILE A 659 -5.83 1.95 -33.56
N ARG A 660 -6.87 1.37 -34.17
CA ARG A 660 -7.67 0.30 -33.58
C ARG A 660 -6.91 -1.02 -33.49
N VAL A 661 -6.90 -1.64 -32.30
CA VAL A 661 -6.35 -2.98 -32.02
C VAL A 661 -7.33 -3.81 -31.18
N ASP A 662 -7.39 -5.11 -31.46
CA ASP A 662 -8.38 -6.03 -30.92
C ASP A 662 -7.81 -6.81 -29.73
N GLY A 663 -7.78 -6.17 -28.55
CA GLY A 663 -7.50 -6.84 -27.29
C GLY A 663 -6.02 -7.09 -26.95
N VAL A 664 -5.09 -7.10 -27.92
CA VAL A 664 -3.64 -7.25 -27.68
C VAL A 664 -2.78 -6.27 -28.50
N ALA A 665 -1.67 -5.81 -27.93
CA ALA A 665 -0.74 -4.88 -28.57
C ALA A 665 0.72 -5.24 -28.25
N ARG A 666 1.63 -4.80 -29.12
CA ARG A 666 3.08 -4.98 -28.97
C ARG A 666 3.83 -3.66 -29.09
N PHE A 667 4.85 -3.48 -28.26
CA PHE A 667 5.70 -2.30 -28.20
C PHE A 667 7.17 -2.72 -28.26
N ASP A 668 7.99 -1.93 -28.95
CA ASP A 668 9.44 -2.06 -28.91
C ASP A 668 9.94 -1.81 -27.48
N ARG A 669 10.70 -2.75 -26.93
CA ARG A 669 11.12 -2.73 -25.51
C ARG A 669 12.00 -1.53 -25.17
N LEU A 670 12.87 -1.12 -26.10
CA LEU A 670 13.84 -0.06 -25.85
C LEU A 670 13.23 1.35 -26.02
N THR A 671 12.39 1.51 -27.04
CA THR A 671 11.88 2.81 -27.47
C THR A 671 10.44 3.07 -27.04
N GLY A 672 9.68 2.04 -26.68
CA GLY A 672 8.24 2.12 -26.41
C GLY A 672 7.38 2.36 -27.63
N ALA A 673 7.96 2.30 -28.83
CA ALA A 673 7.23 2.52 -30.06
C ALA A 673 6.20 1.41 -30.27
N PHE A 674 4.96 1.80 -30.55
CA PHE A 674 3.90 0.85 -30.91
C PHE A 674 4.20 0.18 -32.26
N ASP A 675 4.15 -1.15 -32.30
CA ASP A 675 4.40 -1.89 -33.53
C ASP A 675 3.15 -2.02 -34.40
N LEU A 676 3.03 -1.10 -35.35
CA LEU A 676 1.95 -1.07 -36.35
C LEU A 676 1.91 -2.30 -37.26
N GLY A 677 2.99 -3.06 -37.36
CA GLY A 677 3.07 -4.27 -38.17
C GLY A 677 2.53 -5.52 -37.47
N TRP A 678 2.29 -5.45 -36.16
CA TRP A 678 1.85 -6.57 -35.34
C TRP A 678 0.42 -6.32 -34.83
N GLN A 679 -0.56 -6.83 -35.57
CA GLN A 679 -1.99 -6.66 -35.29
C GLN A 679 -2.72 -7.99 -35.53
N PRO A 680 -2.64 -8.95 -34.59
CA PRO A 680 -3.46 -10.14 -34.67
C PRO A 680 -4.94 -9.77 -34.52
N ASP A 681 -5.77 -10.39 -35.35
CA ASP A 681 -7.23 -10.20 -35.38
C ASP A 681 -7.88 -11.24 -34.44
N LEU A 682 -8.61 -10.79 -33.42
CA LEU A 682 -9.27 -11.66 -32.44
C LEU A 682 -10.79 -11.52 -32.58
N GLU A 683 -11.51 -12.65 -32.71
CA GLU A 683 -12.98 -12.66 -32.81
C GLU A 683 -13.65 -13.51 -31.71
N LEU A 684 -14.92 -13.23 -31.41
CA LEU A 684 -15.78 -13.96 -30.45
C LEU A 684 -16.68 -14.99 -31.16
N GLU A 685 -17.16 -16.01 -30.44
CA GLU A 685 -17.93 -17.16 -30.97
C GLU A 685 -19.21 -16.80 -31.77
N ASP A 686 -19.81 -15.63 -31.55
CA ASP A 686 -21.11 -15.28 -32.12
C ASP A 686 -21.07 -14.32 -33.32
N GLY A 687 -19.88 -13.89 -33.76
CA GLY A 687 -19.71 -12.92 -34.84
C GLY A 687 -20.44 -11.59 -34.62
N SER A 688 -20.84 -11.29 -33.36
CA SER A 688 -21.50 -10.06 -32.98
C SER A 688 -20.46 -9.01 -32.56
N SER A 689 -20.78 -7.75 -32.81
CA SER A 689 -19.84 -6.65 -32.68
C SER A 689 -19.77 -6.02 -31.28
N LEU A 690 -20.14 -6.70 -30.17
CA LEU A 690 -19.84 -6.31 -28.77
C LEU A 690 -20.14 -7.46 -27.77
N PRO A 691 -19.39 -7.64 -26.64
CA PRO A 691 -18.24 -6.85 -26.19
C PRO A 691 -16.92 -7.62 -26.39
N ASN A 692 -16.12 -7.18 -27.36
CA ASN A 692 -14.68 -7.36 -27.61
C ASN A 692 -13.92 -8.56 -26.99
N PRO A 693 -13.04 -9.24 -27.76
CA PRO A 693 -12.17 -10.29 -27.23
C PRO A 693 -11.31 -9.78 -26.06
N ARG A 694 -11.09 -10.64 -25.06
CA ARG A 694 -10.34 -10.30 -23.83
C ARG A 694 -9.08 -11.13 -23.75
N VAL A 695 -7.92 -10.50 -23.58
CA VAL A 695 -6.66 -11.19 -23.31
C VAL A 695 -6.29 -10.98 -21.85
N THR A 696 -6.50 -12.01 -21.02
CA THR A 696 -6.34 -11.95 -19.56
C THR A 696 -5.05 -12.57 -19.07
N ARG A 697 -4.32 -13.30 -19.93
CA ARG A 697 -3.01 -13.88 -19.64
C ARG A 697 -2.09 -13.75 -20.86
N LEU A 698 -0.83 -13.44 -20.59
CA LEU A 698 0.27 -13.42 -21.56
C LEU A 698 1.49 -14.04 -20.89
N HIS A 699 2.23 -14.86 -21.62
CA HIS A 699 3.49 -15.45 -21.15
C HIS A 699 4.37 -15.75 -22.36
N ALA A 700 5.66 -15.43 -22.27
CA ALA A 700 6.62 -15.73 -23.33
C ALA A 700 7.09 -17.18 -23.20
N LEU A 701 7.15 -17.90 -24.31
CA LEU A 701 7.62 -19.29 -24.36
C LEU A 701 8.55 -19.41 -25.57
N GLY A 702 9.85 -19.37 -25.31
CA GLY A 702 10.87 -19.10 -26.33
C GLY A 702 10.60 -17.80 -27.08
N ASP A 703 10.57 -17.86 -28.41
CA ASP A 703 10.27 -16.70 -29.27
C ASP A 703 8.75 -16.46 -29.48
N ALA A 704 7.90 -17.32 -28.90
CA ALA A 704 6.45 -17.23 -29.04
C ALA A 704 5.82 -16.48 -27.87
N ILE A 705 4.68 -15.83 -28.15
CA ILE A 705 3.81 -15.28 -27.10
C ILE A 705 2.57 -16.16 -26.96
N VAL A 706 2.39 -16.73 -25.77
CA VAL A 706 1.21 -17.52 -25.41
C VAL A 706 0.16 -16.60 -24.81
N MET A 707 -1.07 -16.73 -25.27
CA MET A 707 -2.19 -15.88 -24.88
C MET A 707 -3.35 -16.73 -24.34
N GLY A 708 -3.87 -16.31 -23.19
CA GLY A 708 -5.08 -16.85 -22.58
C GLY A 708 -6.17 -15.78 -22.42
N GLY A 709 -7.43 -16.16 -22.61
CA GLY A 709 -8.55 -15.25 -22.39
C GLY A 709 -9.87 -15.67 -23.03
N SER A 710 -10.70 -14.69 -23.39
CA SER A 710 -12.01 -14.89 -24.03
C SER A 710 -11.95 -14.43 -25.48
N PHE A 711 -11.66 -15.38 -26.37
CA PHE A 711 -11.69 -15.25 -27.83
C PHE A 711 -11.98 -16.63 -28.43
N ALA A 712 -12.54 -16.67 -29.63
CA ALA A 712 -12.90 -17.89 -30.34
C ALA A 712 -12.03 -18.13 -31.59
N GLU A 713 -11.57 -17.05 -32.21
CA GLU A 713 -10.76 -17.08 -33.42
C GLU A 713 -9.60 -16.10 -33.31
N VAL A 714 -8.44 -16.49 -33.85
CA VAL A 714 -7.28 -15.61 -34.01
C VAL A 714 -6.78 -15.71 -35.45
N ASN A 715 -6.73 -14.59 -36.17
CA ASN A 715 -6.30 -14.50 -37.57
C ASN A 715 -6.97 -15.53 -38.50
N GLY A 716 -8.28 -15.76 -38.42
CA GLY A 716 -8.95 -16.76 -39.25
C GLY A 716 -8.93 -18.19 -38.68
N THR A 717 -8.26 -18.42 -37.55
CA THR A 717 -8.01 -19.76 -36.99
C THR A 717 -8.75 -19.95 -35.68
N ASN A 718 -9.64 -20.95 -35.62
CA ASN A 718 -10.43 -21.26 -34.43
C ASN A 718 -9.51 -21.68 -33.27
N ARG A 719 -9.53 -20.90 -32.19
CA ARG A 719 -8.72 -21.02 -30.99
C ARG A 719 -9.53 -20.51 -29.80
N ASN A 720 -10.11 -21.43 -29.03
CA ASN A 720 -11.04 -21.14 -27.95
C ASN A 720 -10.31 -20.65 -26.69
N GLY A 721 -9.88 -19.39 -26.68
CA GLY A 721 -9.33 -18.72 -25.50
C GLY A 721 -7.90 -19.08 -25.14
N PHE A 722 -7.23 -19.92 -25.93
CA PHE A 722 -5.83 -20.31 -25.72
C PHE A 722 -5.08 -20.47 -27.07
N VAL A 723 -3.99 -19.74 -27.25
CA VAL A 723 -3.21 -19.73 -28.50
C VAL A 723 -1.76 -19.31 -28.26
N ALA A 724 -0.85 -19.72 -29.14
CA ALA A 724 0.49 -19.14 -29.23
C ALA A 724 0.69 -18.44 -30.58
N LEU A 725 1.33 -17.27 -30.56
CA LEU A 725 1.71 -16.52 -31.75
C LEU A 725 3.22 -16.46 -31.89
N ASP A 726 3.71 -16.56 -33.12
CA ASP A 726 5.11 -16.27 -33.43
C ASP A 726 5.44 -14.76 -33.36
N ALA A 727 6.71 -14.42 -33.50
CA ALA A 727 7.17 -13.02 -33.55
C ALA A 727 6.58 -12.19 -34.71
N GLY A 728 5.97 -12.84 -35.72
CA GLY A 728 5.22 -12.18 -36.79
C GLY A 728 3.73 -11.99 -36.49
N GLY A 729 3.24 -12.51 -35.37
CA GLY A 729 1.82 -12.52 -35.00
C GLY A 729 1.01 -13.65 -35.65
N ASN A 730 1.66 -14.64 -36.27
CA ASN A 730 0.96 -15.77 -36.88
C ASN A 730 0.64 -16.84 -35.83
N VAL A 731 -0.54 -17.45 -35.96
CA VAL A 731 -0.96 -18.57 -35.08
C VAL A 731 -0.07 -19.79 -35.32
N LEU A 732 0.51 -20.31 -34.23
CA LEU A 732 1.20 -21.58 -34.22
C LEU A 732 0.18 -22.72 -34.24
N ALA A 733 -0.11 -23.23 -35.44
CA ALA A 733 -1.22 -24.14 -35.69
C ALA A 733 -1.18 -25.47 -34.89
N ASP A 734 0.01 -25.93 -34.51
CA ASP A 734 0.22 -27.17 -33.77
C ASP A 734 0.30 -26.94 -32.23
N PHE A 735 0.10 -25.71 -31.75
CA PHE A 735 0.09 -25.43 -30.31
C PHE A 735 -1.12 -26.09 -29.62
N PRO A 736 -0.99 -26.64 -28.39
CA PRO A 736 -2.02 -27.47 -27.75
C PRO A 736 -3.38 -26.78 -27.57
N ASP A 737 -4.46 -27.57 -27.66
CA ASP A 737 -5.85 -27.13 -27.51
C ASP A 737 -6.50 -27.82 -26.28
N PRO A 738 -7.14 -27.07 -25.36
CA PRO A 738 -7.84 -27.64 -24.21
C PRO A 738 -9.21 -28.28 -24.54
N GLU A 739 -9.58 -28.39 -25.83
CA GLU A 739 -10.76 -29.13 -26.33
C GLU A 739 -12.12 -28.73 -25.68
N GLY A 740 -12.25 -27.47 -25.28
CA GLY A 740 -13.45 -26.92 -24.62
C GLY A 740 -13.31 -26.71 -23.12
N GLY A 741 -12.19 -27.15 -22.52
CA GLY A 741 -11.75 -26.69 -21.20
C GLY A 741 -11.18 -25.26 -21.24
N SER A 742 -11.06 -24.64 -20.08
CA SER A 742 -10.54 -23.27 -19.95
C SER A 742 -9.20 -23.25 -19.22
N ILE A 743 -8.23 -22.51 -19.76
CA ILE A 743 -6.97 -22.19 -19.07
C ILE A 743 -7.18 -20.89 -18.28
N GLY A 744 -7.13 -20.98 -16.95
CA GLY A 744 -7.34 -19.85 -16.05
C GLY A 744 -6.03 -19.15 -15.64
N THR A 745 -4.92 -19.87 -15.72
CA THR A 745 -3.60 -19.37 -15.28
C THR A 745 -2.47 -20.06 -16.02
N MET A 746 -1.35 -19.36 -16.14
CA MET A 746 -0.14 -19.88 -16.75
C MET A 746 1.09 -19.12 -16.25
N ASP A 747 2.15 -19.86 -15.96
CA ASP A 747 3.45 -19.32 -15.56
C ASP A 747 4.55 -20.35 -15.82
N GLY A 748 5.82 -19.95 -15.86
CA GLY A 748 6.91 -20.83 -16.24
C GLY A 748 8.21 -20.13 -16.58
N SER A 749 9.00 -20.81 -17.41
CA SER A 749 10.29 -20.34 -17.92
C SER A 749 10.24 -20.26 -19.45
N ASP A 750 11.31 -19.74 -20.06
CA ASP A 750 11.45 -19.70 -21.52
C ASP A 750 11.36 -21.09 -22.19
N ASP A 751 11.63 -22.18 -21.44
CA ASP A 751 11.66 -23.54 -21.96
C ASP A 751 10.36 -24.33 -21.70
N VAL A 752 9.62 -23.99 -20.63
CA VAL A 752 8.45 -24.75 -20.18
C VAL A 752 7.40 -23.82 -19.58
N LEU A 753 6.19 -23.90 -20.11
CA LEU A 753 4.99 -23.24 -19.60
C LEU A 753 4.14 -24.22 -18.80
N TYR A 754 3.85 -23.90 -17.54
CA TYR A 754 2.85 -24.60 -16.74
C TYR A 754 1.50 -23.91 -16.88
N VAL A 755 0.44 -24.69 -17.09
CA VAL A 755 -0.93 -24.20 -17.30
C VAL A 755 -1.89 -24.85 -16.32
N GLY A 756 -2.84 -24.07 -15.82
CA GLY A 756 -3.85 -24.51 -14.87
C GLY A 756 -5.23 -23.94 -15.23
N GLY A 757 -6.30 -24.68 -14.89
CA GLY A 757 -7.65 -24.22 -15.16
C GLY A 757 -8.72 -25.29 -14.95
N ASP A 758 -9.82 -25.15 -15.67
CA ASP A 758 -10.95 -26.09 -15.70
C ASP A 758 -10.91 -26.89 -17.00
N PHE A 759 -10.04 -27.90 -17.04
CA PHE A 759 -9.87 -28.84 -18.17
C PHE A 759 -9.47 -30.22 -17.65
N ASP A 760 -9.87 -31.27 -18.36
CA ASP A 760 -9.53 -32.67 -18.07
C ASP A 760 -8.62 -33.31 -19.16
N THR A 761 -8.39 -32.56 -20.24
CA THR A 761 -7.57 -32.97 -21.37
C THR A 761 -6.85 -31.77 -22.00
N LEU A 762 -5.67 -32.03 -22.58
CA LEU A 762 -4.91 -31.07 -23.38
C LEU A 762 -4.30 -31.80 -24.58
N ASP A 763 -4.70 -31.40 -25.79
CA ASP A 763 -4.33 -32.05 -27.06
C ASP A 763 -4.55 -33.59 -27.04
N GLY A 764 -5.74 -33.99 -26.59
CA GLY A 764 -6.15 -35.40 -26.44
C GLY A 764 -5.45 -36.19 -25.33
N GLN A 765 -4.54 -35.58 -24.55
CA GLN A 765 -3.91 -36.22 -23.39
C GLN A 765 -4.68 -35.91 -22.11
N SER A 766 -4.92 -36.91 -21.26
CA SER A 766 -5.56 -36.73 -19.94
C SER A 766 -4.69 -35.84 -19.05
N ARG A 767 -5.25 -34.74 -18.55
CA ARG A 767 -4.58 -33.79 -17.66
C ARG A 767 -5.62 -33.26 -16.68
N ASP A 768 -5.48 -33.60 -15.41
CA ASP A 768 -6.46 -33.23 -14.39
C ASP A 768 -6.16 -31.80 -13.90
N TYR A 769 -6.75 -30.81 -14.58
CA TYR A 769 -6.73 -29.38 -14.24
C TYR A 769 -5.37 -28.67 -14.35
N ILE A 770 -4.29 -29.41 -14.62
CA ILE A 770 -2.93 -28.88 -14.71
C ILE A 770 -2.08 -29.63 -15.75
N ALA A 771 -1.21 -28.90 -16.47
CA ALA A 771 -0.31 -29.47 -17.46
C ALA A 771 0.95 -28.62 -17.65
N ALA A 772 1.94 -29.14 -18.37
CA ALA A 772 3.09 -28.37 -18.81
C ALA A 772 3.34 -28.56 -20.31
N ILE A 773 3.73 -27.48 -20.99
CA ILE A 773 3.97 -27.38 -22.42
C ILE A 773 5.42 -26.91 -22.62
N ASP A 774 6.19 -27.60 -23.47
CA ASP A 774 7.57 -27.17 -23.78
C ASP A 774 7.60 -26.05 -24.85
N ALA A 775 8.77 -25.43 -25.03
CA ALA A 775 8.97 -24.36 -26.01
C ALA A 775 8.68 -24.74 -27.48
N ASP A 776 8.69 -26.05 -27.80
CA ASP A 776 8.32 -26.57 -29.11
C ASP A 776 6.79 -26.74 -29.26
N GLY A 777 6.01 -26.46 -28.21
CA GLY A 777 4.56 -26.58 -28.19
C GLY A 777 4.04 -27.98 -27.89
N ASN A 778 4.84 -28.87 -27.31
CA ASN A 778 4.40 -30.23 -26.95
C ASN A 778 3.95 -30.31 -25.49
N VAL A 779 2.85 -31.03 -25.25
CA VAL A 779 2.45 -31.39 -23.89
C VAL A 779 3.46 -32.39 -23.31
N THR A 780 4.14 -32.00 -22.24
CA THR A 780 5.23 -32.78 -21.61
C THR A 780 4.68 -33.95 -20.77
N SER A 781 5.56 -34.79 -20.21
CA SER A 781 5.19 -35.87 -19.29
C SER A 781 4.83 -35.40 -17.87
N TRP A 782 4.98 -34.11 -17.56
CA TRP A 782 4.61 -33.56 -16.26
C TRP A 782 3.08 -33.58 -16.12
N SER A 783 2.59 -34.34 -15.14
CA SER A 783 1.16 -34.62 -14.96
C SER A 783 0.81 -34.94 -13.50
N PRO A 784 0.94 -33.99 -12.55
CA PRO A 784 0.34 -34.12 -11.23
C PRO A 784 -1.16 -34.39 -11.29
N GLU A 785 -1.68 -35.09 -10.28
CA GLU A 785 -3.11 -35.42 -10.15
C GLU A 785 -3.76 -34.49 -9.11
N LEU A 786 -4.69 -33.63 -9.54
CA LEU A 786 -5.51 -32.77 -8.68
C LEU A 786 -6.99 -33.16 -8.83
N ASP A 787 -7.79 -33.03 -7.77
CA ASP A 787 -9.23 -33.36 -7.82
C ASP A 787 -10.15 -32.17 -8.15
N GLY A 788 -9.58 -30.99 -8.36
CA GLY A 788 -10.33 -29.80 -8.74
C GLY A 788 -9.49 -28.73 -9.44
N SER A 789 -10.16 -27.65 -9.85
CA SER A 789 -9.63 -26.65 -10.79
C SER A 789 -8.49 -25.82 -10.19
N VAL A 790 -7.43 -25.60 -10.96
CA VAL A 790 -6.34 -24.69 -10.60
C VAL A 790 -6.71 -23.25 -10.99
N ARG A 791 -6.57 -22.32 -10.04
CA ARG A 791 -6.88 -20.89 -10.24
C ARG A 791 -5.63 -20.04 -10.45
N HIS A 792 -4.53 -20.36 -9.77
CA HIS A 792 -3.25 -19.67 -9.87
C HIS A 792 -2.09 -20.66 -9.91
N ILE A 793 -1.08 -20.34 -10.74
CA ILE A 793 0.22 -20.99 -10.78
C ILE A 793 1.25 -19.88 -10.66
N SER A 794 2.28 -20.10 -9.85
CA SER A 794 3.49 -19.28 -9.82
C SER A 794 4.72 -20.18 -9.84
N TYR A 795 5.62 -19.92 -10.79
CA TYR A 795 6.87 -20.66 -10.96
C TYR A 795 8.04 -19.83 -10.42
N HIS A 796 8.85 -20.43 -9.54
CA HIS A 796 10.07 -19.81 -9.03
C HIS A 796 11.12 -20.89 -8.73
N ASP A 797 12.35 -20.72 -9.22
CA ASP A 797 13.51 -21.58 -8.95
C ASP A 797 13.26 -23.10 -9.06
N GLY A 798 12.48 -23.53 -10.07
CA GLY A 798 12.21 -24.95 -10.32
C GLY A 798 11.06 -25.54 -9.50
N ILE A 799 10.37 -24.72 -8.70
CA ILE A 799 9.16 -25.08 -7.95
C ILE A 799 7.94 -24.41 -8.58
N ILE A 800 6.86 -25.17 -8.70
CA ILE A 800 5.57 -24.78 -9.24
C ILE A 800 4.59 -24.73 -8.07
N TYR A 801 4.27 -23.53 -7.59
CA TYR A 801 3.25 -23.30 -6.56
C TYR A 801 1.88 -23.16 -7.22
N VAL A 802 0.87 -23.82 -6.66
CA VAL A 802 -0.48 -23.85 -7.20
C VAL A 802 -1.50 -23.56 -6.13
N ALA A 803 -2.50 -22.77 -6.49
CA ALA A 803 -3.69 -22.51 -5.68
C ALA A 803 -4.96 -22.74 -6.50
N GLY A 804 -6.00 -23.28 -5.88
CA GLY A 804 -7.25 -23.56 -6.57
C GLY A 804 -8.30 -24.23 -5.70
N ASN A 805 -9.35 -24.73 -6.35
CA ASN A 805 -10.49 -25.36 -5.70
C ASN A 805 -10.29 -26.88 -5.67
N PHE A 806 -9.28 -27.37 -4.96
CA PHE A 806 -8.95 -28.81 -4.86
C PHE A 806 -8.68 -29.22 -3.40
N ASP A 807 -9.07 -30.44 -3.05
CA ASP A 807 -8.92 -31.03 -1.71
C ASP A 807 -7.73 -32.01 -1.64
N THR A 808 -7.22 -32.43 -2.79
CA THR A 808 -6.08 -33.36 -2.86
C THR A 808 -5.13 -33.07 -4.01
N ALA A 809 -3.84 -33.31 -3.75
CA ALA A 809 -2.76 -33.30 -4.73
C ALA A 809 -1.99 -34.63 -4.68
N ASN A 810 -1.89 -35.34 -5.80
CA ASN A 810 -1.34 -36.70 -5.88
C ASN A 810 -1.90 -37.63 -4.77
N SER A 811 -3.23 -37.59 -4.57
CA SER A 811 -3.96 -38.29 -3.49
C SER A 811 -3.57 -37.92 -2.05
N THR A 812 -2.76 -36.88 -1.86
CA THR A 812 -2.40 -36.34 -0.53
C THR A 812 -3.34 -35.18 -0.20
N PRO A 813 -3.93 -35.13 1.01
CA PRO A 813 -4.80 -34.01 1.40
C PRO A 813 -4.07 -32.66 1.29
N ARG A 814 -4.73 -31.70 0.67
CA ARG A 814 -4.32 -30.31 0.48
C ARG A 814 -5.56 -29.42 0.58
N ASP A 815 -5.42 -28.24 1.14
CA ASP A 815 -6.55 -27.32 1.32
C ASP A 815 -6.44 -26.19 0.29
N GLY A 816 -6.59 -26.54 -0.99
CA GLY A 816 -6.45 -25.60 -2.09
C GLY A 816 -5.03 -25.15 -2.44
N PHE A 817 -4.00 -25.52 -1.68
CA PHE A 817 -2.59 -25.16 -1.91
C PHE A 817 -1.68 -26.38 -2.12
N ALA A 818 -0.80 -26.34 -3.12
CA ALA A 818 0.24 -27.35 -3.30
C ALA A 818 1.47 -26.77 -4.02
N ALA A 819 2.61 -27.46 -3.89
CA ALA A 819 3.78 -27.16 -4.70
C ALA A 819 4.35 -28.44 -5.32
N PHE A 820 4.88 -28.34 -6.54
CA PHE A 820 5.50 -29.45 -7.26
C PHE A 820 6.87 -29.03 -7.78
N ASN A 821 7.79 -29.97 -7.95
CA ASN A 821 9.00 -29.70 -8.71
C ASN A 821 8.78 -29.97 -10.22
N THR A 822 9.79 -29.70 -11.03
CA THR A 822 9.77 -29.91 -12.49
C THR A 822 9.59 -31.37 -12.94
N ASP A 823 9.73 -32.35 -12.03
CA ASP A 823 9.46 -33.77 -12.28
C ASP A 823 8.01 -34.17 -11.92
N GLY A 824 7.22 -33.26 -11.36
CA GLY A 824 5.83 -33.50 -10.93
C GLY A 824 5.72 -34.11 -9.53
N VAL A 825 6.81 -34.10 -8.76
CA VAL A 825 6.82 -34.60 -7.38
C VAL A 825 6.25 -33.53 -6.44
N LEU A 826 5.25 -33.92 -5.65
CA LEU A 826 4.63 -33.06 -4.62
C LEU A 826 5.65 -32.70 -3.53
N GLN A 827 5.77 -31.41 -3.24
CA GLN A 827 6.65 -30.86 -2.20
C GLN A 827 5.95 -30.79 -0.84
N PRO A 828 6.70 -30.66 0.28
CA PRO A 828 6.14 -30.57 1.62
C PRO A 828 5.21 -29.37 1.86
N TRP A 829 5.45 -28.25 1.17
CA TRP A 829 4.71 -26.99 1.24
C TRP A 829 3.18 -27.19 1.27
N ASN A 830 2.55 -26.73 2.36
CA ASN A 830 1.13 -26.94 2.67
C ASN A 830 0.60 -25.89 3.67
N PRO A 831 0.50 -24.61 3.26
CA PRO A 831 -0.24 -23.62 4.04
C PRO A 831 -1.73 -23.97 4.08
N SER A 832 -2.43 -23.51 5.10
CA SER A 832 -3.88 -23.60 5.30
C SER A 832 -4.49 -22.22 5.51
N SER A 833 -5.76 -22.02 5.12
CA SER A 833 -6.49 -20.77 5.32
C SER A 833 -7.91 -21.03 5.83
N ASP A 834 -8.54 -20.05 6.47
CA ASP A 834 -9.86 -20.18 7.12
C ASP A 834 -11.06 -20.03 6.17
N LEU A 835 -10.89 -19.43 4.98
CA LEU A 835 -11.96 -19.16 4.04
C LEU A 835 -11.70 -19.78 2.64
N ASP A 836 -12.77 -20.33 2.05
CA ASP A 836 -12.82 -20.90 0.71
C ASP A 836 -13.24 -19.82 -0.32
N ALA A 837 -12.33 -18.93 -0.76
CA ALA A 837 -12.50 -18.19 -2.03
C ALA A 837 -11.32 -17.25 -2.38
N GLN A 838 -10.90 -17.34 -3.65
CA GLN A 838 -10.12 -16.35 -4.43
C GLN A 838 -8.66 -16.12 -4.03
N PHE A 839 -7.80 -17.11 -4.27
CA PHE A 839 -6.37 -17.00 -4.03
C PHE A 839 -5.59 -16.43 -5.22
N GLY A 840 -4.75 -15.42 -4.99
CA GLY A 840 -3.58 -15.07 -5.79
C GLY A 840 -2.33 -15.67 -5.17
N LEU A 841 -1.39 -16.11 -6.01
CA LEU A 841 -0.07 -16.57 -5.60
C LEU A 841 1.01 -15.77 -6.35
N GLY A 842 2.06 -15.38 -5.64
CA GLY A 842 3.29 -14.86 -6.23
C GLY A 842 4.51 -15.38 -5.48
N ALA A 843 5.26 -16.29 -6.09
CA ALA A 843 6.49 -16.85 -5.55
C ALA A 843 7.70 -15.99 -5.90
N THR A 844 8.55 -15.73 -4.90
CA THR A 844 9.74 -14.86 -4.97
C THR A 844 10.88 -15.45 -4.16
N SER A 845 12.06 -14.84 -4.20
CA SER A 845 13.19 -15.28 -3.37
C SER A 845 12.91 -15.13 -1.88
N LEU A 846 12.11 -14.12 -1.51
CA LEU A 846 11.68 -13.80 -0.14
C LEU A 846 10.70 -14.84 0.43
N GLY A 847 9.88 -15.45 -0.42
CA GLY A 847 8.85 -16.40 -0.04
C GLY A 847 7.69 -16.42 -1.03
N VAL A 848 6.58 -17.04 -0.64
CA VAL A 848 5.36 -17.10 -1.44
C VAL A 848 4.32 -16.16 -0.84
N PHE A 849 3.91 -15.16 -1.61
CA PHE A 849 2.78 -14.32 -1.26
C PHE A 849 1.48 -15.06 -1.60
N ILE A 850 0.64 -15.22 -0.59
CA ILE A 850 -0.72 -15.72 -0.70
C ILE A 850 -1.63 -14.52 -0.48
N ALA A 851 -2.62 -14.31 -1.35
CA ALA A 851 -3.61 -13.25 -1.16
C ALA A 851 -5.00 -13.73 -1.53
N GLY A 852 -6.05 -13.25 -0.86
CA GLY A 852 -7.41 -13.66 -1.12
C GLY A 852 -8.39 -13.20 -0.05
N ASP A 853 -9.55 -13.84 0.03
CA ASP A 853 -10.62 -13.42 0.96
C ASP A 853 -10.44 -14.02 2.39
N PHE A 854 -9.24 -14.44 2.79
CA PHE A 854 -8.97 -15.11 4.09
C PHE A 854 -8.70 -14.12 5.24
N LEU A 855 -8.97 -14.53 6.48
CA LEU A 855 -8.65 -13.78 7.71
C LEU A 855 -7.55 -14.46 8.54
N GLU A 856 -7.26 -15.73 8.25
CA GLU A 856 -6.23 -16.51 8.93
C GLU A 856 -5.46 -17.38 7.93
N VAL A 857 -4.14 -17.49 8.13
CA VAL A 857 -3.30 -18.49 7.46
C VAL A 857 -2.55 -19.26 8.54
N ASP A 858 -2.61 -20.59 8.50
CA ASP A 858 -1.94 -21.51 9.44
C ASP A 858 -2.16 -21.22 10.95
N GLY A 859 -3.34 -20.73 11.36
CA GLY A 859 -3.57 -20.38 12.77
C GLY A 859 -3.28 -18.92 13.13
N GLN A 860 -2.71 -18.14 12.21
CA GLN A 860 -2.25 -16.77 12.43
C GLN A 860 -3.14 -15.76 11.70
N GLU A 861 -3.53 -14.70 12.40
CA GLU A 861 -4.37 -13.62 11.84
C GLU A 861 -3.65 -12.94 10.68
N ARG A 862 -4.22 -13.04 9.48
CA ARG A 862 -3.66 -12.53 8.23
C ARG A 862 -4.82 -12.09 7.34
N ASP A 863 -4.88 -10.79 7.09
CA ASP A 863 -6.03 -10.18 6.45
C ASP A 863 -5.83 -10.08 4.95
N GLY A 864 -6.31 -11.07 4.21
CA GLY A 864 -6.27 -11.13 2.76
C GLY A 864 -4.90 -11.09 2.06
N ILE A 865 -3.79 -11.00 2.79
CA ILE A 865 -2.44 -11.27 2.30
C ILE A 865 -1.55 -11.87 3.39
N ALA A 866 -0.71 -12.84 3.01
CA ALA A 866 0.28 -13.47 3.85
C ALA A 866 1.55 -13.75 3.03
N LEU A 867 2.71 -13.55 3.65
CA LEU A 867 3.97 -14.09 3.15
C LEU A 867 4.23 -15.42 3.87
N VAL A 868 4.43 -16.49 3.12
CA VAL A 868 4.78 -17.80 3.68
C VAL A 868 6.14 -18.28 3.18
N ASP A 869 6.81 -19.05 4.02
CA ASP A 869 8.07 -19.70 3.69
C ASP A 869 7.90 -20.66 2.50
N LYS A 870 8.85 -20.59 1.56
CA LYS A 870 8.76 -21.28 0.26
C LYS A 870 8.95 -22.80 0.35
N ASP A 871 9.55 -23.30 1.43
CA ASP A 871 9.81 -24.73 1.62
C ASP A 871 8.76 -25.40 2.52
N SER A 872 8.45 -24.76 3.64
CA SER A 872 7.56 -25.30 4.68
C SER A 872 6.10 -24.86 4.51
N GLY A 873 5.87 -23.66 3.96
CA GLY A 873 4.55 -23.02 3.94
C GLY A 873 4.19 -22.29 5.24
N ALA A 874 5.10 -22.24 6.23
CA ALA A 874 4.86 -21.53 7.47
C ALA A 874 4.74 -20.01 7.24
N VAL A 875 3.80 -19.37 7.92
CA VAL A 875 3.61 -17.92 7.87
C VAL A 875 4.84 -17.20 8.41
N ASN A 876 5.30 -16.18 7.69
CA ASN A 876 6.28 -15.23 8.19
C ASN A 876 5.55 -14.28 9.16
N GLU A 877 5.88 -14.39 10.46
CA GLU A 877 5.24 -13.61 11.52
C GLU A 877 5.63 -12.13 11.48
N ASP A 878 6.85 -11.83 11.01
CA ASP A 878 7.39 -10.47 10.90
C ASP A 878 6.83 -9.70 9.69
N PHE A 879 6.24 -10.42 8.73
CA PHE A 879 5.52 -9.82 7.62
C PHE A 879 4.11 -9.42 8.05
N GLU A 880 3.90 -8.13 8.27
CA GLU A 880 2.59 -7.52 8.45
C GLU A 880 2.30 -6.52 7.33
N LEU A 881 1.45 -6.93 6.39
CA LEU A 881 0.73 -5.97 5.55
C LEU A 881 -0.62 -5.73 6.21
N LEU A 882 -0.83 -4.55 6.80
CA LEU A 882 -2.11 -4.18 7.42
C LEU A 882 -3.18 -3.88 6.36
N ALA A 883 -3.59 -4.91 5.64
CA ALA A 883 -4.93 -5.03 5.11
C ALA A 883 -5.93 -5.00 6.28
N GLY A 884 -7.05 -4.29 6.12
CA GLY A 884 -8.04 -4.15 7.18
C GLY A 884 -9.16 -5.19 7.07
N PRO A 885 -9.76 -5.64 8.19
CA PRO A 885 -10.65 -6.80 8.14
C PRO A 885 -11.93 -6.42 7.45
N GLY A 886 -12.28 -7.17 6.41
CA GLY A 886 -13.44 -6.88 5.56
C GLY A 886 -13.16 -5.95 4.37
N ALA A 887 -11.89 -5.61 4.09
CA ALA A 887 -11.54 -5.36 2.70
C ALA A 887 -11.77 -6.67 1.95
N ASN A 888 -12.74 -6.73 1.03
CA ASN A 888 -12.73 -7.80 0.03
C ASN A 888 -11.49 -7.55 -0.83
N LEU A 889 -10.31 -7.99 -0.38
CA LEU A 889 -9.10 -7.88 -1.16
C LEU A 889 -9.25 -8.83 -2.33
N VAL A 890 -9.42 -8.25 -3.52
CA VAL A 890 -9.17 -9.00 -4.75
C VAL A 890 -7.68 -9.38 -4.70
N PRO A 891 -7.32 -10.58 -5.18
CA PRO A 891 -5.98 -11.14 -5.14
C PRO A 891 -4.86 -10.13 -5.45
N VAL A 892 -3.67 -10.44 -4.94
CA VAL A 892 -2.42 -9.98 -5.55
C VAL A 892 -2.51 -10.25 -7.06
N ALA A 893 -2.66 -9.17 -7.82
CA ALA A 893 -2.94 -9.24 -9.26
C ALA A 893 -1.69 -9.66 -10.03
N ASP A 894 -0.50 -9.33 -9.49
CA ASP A 894 0.81 -9.74 -9.98
C ASP A 894 1.86 -9.50 -8.90
N VAL A 895 2.95 -10.26 -8.96
CA VAL A 895 4.17 -10.03 -8.18
C VAL A 895 5.34 -10.04 -9.15
N ALA A 896 6.25 -9.10 -9.00
CA ALA A 896 7.52 -9.08 -9.71
C ALA A 896 8.65 -8.86 -8.72
N GLU A 897 9.78 -9.50 -8.97
CA GLU A 897 10.94 -9.43 -8.12
C GLU A 897 12.11 -8.80 -8.87
N ARG A 898 12.83 -7.91 -8.18
CA ARG A 898 14.06 -7.28 -8.65
C ARG A 898 15.26 -8.20 -8.51
N SER A 899 16.27 -7.97 -9.35
CA SER A 899 17.56 -8.64 -9.27
C SER A 899 18.30 -8.39 -7.95
N ASP A 900 17.94 -7.33 -7.22
CA ASP A 900 18.44 -7.00 -5.88
C ASP A 900 17.56 -7.54 -4.75
N GLY A 901 16.53 -8.34 -5.07
CA GLY A 901 15.68 -9.03 -4.11
C GLY A 901 14.47 -8.24 -3.61
N VAL A 902 14.26 -7.02 -4.11
CA VAL A 902 13.04 -6.24 -3.78
C VAL A 902 11.84 -6.78 -4.57
N VAL A 903 10.78 -7.12 -3.85
CA VAL A 903 9.54 -7.67 -4.40
C VAL A 903 8.47 -6.58 -4.52
N CYS A 904 7.96 -6.36 -5.72
CA CYS A 904 6.83 -5.46 -5.98
C CYS A 904 5.56 -6.25 -6.31
N MET A 905 4.48 -5.98 -5.60
CA MET A 905 3.17 -6.61 -5.76
C MET A 905 2.10 -5.58 -6.10
N VAL A 906 1.19 -5.97 -6.98
CA VAL A 906 -0.03 -5.21 -7.23
C VAL A 906 -1.14 -5.80 -6.38
N VAL A 907 -1.61 -5.04 -5.39
CA VAL A 907 -2.75 -5.41 -4.55
C VAL A 907 -4.02 -4.72 -5.05
N SER A 908 -5.18 -5.34 -4.83
CA SER A 908 -6.42 -4.80 -5.36
C SER A 908 -7.58 -4.92 -4.37
N ASN A 909 -8.35 -3.84 -4.17
CA ASN A 909 -9.52 -3.84 -3.29
C ASN A 909 -10.78 -4.00 -4.15
N TRP A 910 -11.56 -5.06 -3.94
CA TRP A 910 -12.95 -5.12 -4.38
C TRP A 910 -13.81 -4.39 -3.37
N VAL A 911 -14.69 -3.51 -3.82
CA VAL A 911 -15.78 -3.01 -2.97
C VAL A 911 -16.99 -3.91 -3.25
N GLY A 912 -17.50 -4.57 -2.21
CA GLY A 912 -18.57 -5.56 -2.32
C GLY A 912 -19.84 -5.00 -2.96
N GLN A 913 -20.49 -5.83 -3.80
CA GLN A 913 -21.84 -5.60 -4.30
C GLN A 913 -22.87 -5.71 -3.16
N THR A 914 -23.46 -4.59 -2.74
CA THR A 914 -24.78 -4.59 -2.10
C THR A 914 -25.74 -3.64 -2.82
N ALA A 915 -26.65 -4.26 -3.57
CA ALA A 915 -28.02 -3.89 -3.96
C ALA A 915 -28.39 -2.50 -4.56
N ASP A 916 -27.50 -1.52 -4.72
CA ASP A 916 -27.79 -0.34 -5.58
C ASP A 916 -26.71 -0.15 -6.66
N TYR A 917 -27.14 -0.49 -7.88
CA TYR A 917 -26.57 -0.29 -9.23
C TYR A 917 -25.20 0.42 -9.39
N TYR A 918 -24.23 -0.34 -9.95
CA TYR A 918 -23.01 0.07 -10.68
C TYR A 918 -21.82 0.73 -9.93
N ASP A 919 -21.14 0.00 -9.04
CA ASP A 919 -19.74 0.33 -8.74
C ASP A 919 -18.81 -0.88 -8.57
N GLY A 920 -18.49 -1.54 -9.68
CA GLY A 920 -17.36 -2.48 -9.74
C GLY A 920 -16.02 -1.78 -9.98
N GLN A 921 -15.62 -0.82 -9.14
CA GLN A 921 -14.27 -0.22 -9.21
C GLN A 921 -13.33 -0.95 -8.24
N THR A 922 -12.48 -1.81 -8.80
CA THR A 922 -11.33 -2.35 -8.09
C THR A 922 -10.27 -1.25 -7.93
N ARG A 923 -9.91 -0.84 -6.70
CA ARG A 923 -8.79 0.09 -6.48
C ARG A 923 -7.51 -0.72 -6.33
N GLN A 924 -6.52 -0.48 -7.18
CA GLN A 924 -5.28 -1.26 -7.20
C GLN A 924 -4.08 -0.40 -6.79
N GLY A 925 -3.32 -0.86 -5.80
CA GLY A 925 -2.09 -0.24 -5.30
C GLY A 925 -0.86 -1.04 -5.72
N LEU A 926 0.28 -0.37 -5.90
CA LEU A 926 1.58 -1.02 -6.03
C LEU A 926 2.25 -0.95 -4.66
N ILE A 927 2.77 -2.07 -4.19
CA ILE A 927 3.55 -2.16 -2.95
C ILE A 927 4.86 -2.84 -3.32
N CYS A 928 6.00 -2.28 -2.94
CA CYS A 928 7.28 -2.95 -3.02
C CYS A 928 7.83 -3.22 -1.62
N ILE A 929 8.59 -4.31 -1.49
CA ILE A 929 9.08 -4.85 -0.23
C ILE A 929 10.52 -5.28 -0.43
N ASP A 930 11.45 -4.81 0.39
CA ASP A 930 12.83 -5.27 0.33
C ASP A 930 13.07 -6.54 1.17
N GLN A 931 14.32 -7.01 1.18
CA GLN A 931 14.70 -8.22 1.91
C GLN A 931 14.59 -8.07 3.44
N ASP A 932 14.57 -6.84 3.95
CA ASP A 932 14.37 -6.52 5.37
C ASP A 932 12.88 -6.31 5.71
N LEU A 933 11.97 -6.65 4.78
CA LEU A 933 10.52 -6.46 4.88
C LEU A 933 10.08 -4.99 4.95
N SER A 934 10.93 -4.04 4.55
CA SER A 934 10.57 -2.63 4.52
C SER A 934 9.61 -2.34 3.37
N LEU A 935 8.51 -1.62 3.66
CA LEU A 935 7.46 -1.31 2.70
C LEU A 935 7.72 -0.01 1.93
N TYR A 936 7.45 -0.05 0.62
CA TYR A 936 7.50 1.06 -0.31
C TYR A 936 6.14 1.12 -1.03
N TRP A 937 5.43 2.25 -0.94
CA TRP A 937 4.14 2.45 -1.62
C TRP A 937 4.27 3.31 -2.87
#